data_AF-A0A9W8JLI3-F1
#
_entry.id   AF-A0A9W8JLI3-F1
#
_cell.length_a   1.000
_cell.length_b   1.000
_cell.length_c   1.000
_cell.angle_alpha   90.00
_cell.angle_beta   90.00
_cell.angle_gamma   90.00
#
_symmetry.space_group_name_H-M   'P 1'
#
loop_
_entity.id
_entity.type
_entity.pdbx_description
1 polymer ?
#
loop_
_entity_poly.entity_id
_entity_poly.type
_entity_poly.pdbx_seq_one_letter_code
_entity_poly.pdbx_strand_id
1 'polypeptide(L)'
;MPTEDSTSAPKHPITAITDAGAVSPIDLTVAGIRVYVNRRGQDADEFQDAEDLVDGKEFHVRLSLDDEELEESLLVQKRYLGKSSGWHLQRRIAEMKEMHRHSFESNSNVTITHLDTEPESVYGRRPAYWKIQPWEMPLFRSRPIQQSLEFPEPDLLDTLVDHYFKHINIELPLLHRPTFEQDIAQGLHEQNATFGAAVLLVCAMGSKYSDDPRVQLSDADLFPDGDSRPIDANSETDEEMRRRRRPFLAAYSRGWKYFRQAWDYQESLSIFMPPTLHGLYFYCLAAQYLLQGTSSPQAAWLLIGIGIRLAQEVGAHRKRSPQGVSMDKDLLKVEELWKRACWVLITMDRLLTSATGRRSALDDEDFDLDLPIECDDEYWDNPDPELRFKQPEGKPSLITAFTLTIRFNQILAVSMRTIYLVKPRVSKELLHEWQDRVVSEIDSALNKWLDDIPPYLRWGTDQLSEDFFVQSAHLHSTYYYLQILVHRPFIPRPKKPSTASFPSLAICTNAARKLIQIGLSFIDRMKDVPSYMPFHILSAAVVLLLRIWESQKSGTLTEQQYRKDMEGVNNCLKIVKMAEKKSLSCGKLWDILSNLVVVNETQESSNTTTPSPAPVYPPSPFTQPAAPSAADPDTGLPWAGFYPAIVGGGPSAFYVASRLQKLLSTNPNFRIHLFDRLWSPHGLVRYGVAPDHPEVKNCTHKFDEAGADPRVRFFGNVNVGESLSPVEHAIQLPLSSIFSKYSHVVFATGCTLPKLHSELPPSANCVPALSLVHWYTQHPNAPPAPPPLDKLSHVSIIGNGNVSLDVARMLLTGVDVLGKYDVPQPVLDVLAQSTVKHVSIIGRRGPLEAAFTMKELREMINLPEASMVPLDSHILQPPEGLSLTRQQSRVLQLLSKGSKNTFGTTKKTWSLDFFRSPLGLQHNQLSLGHTMVDPKTQRAVPTGETSTIATDLVVTSLGFHGEPTASYYDPGLGHLRTLNNRIITPHGSTLKNVYASGWASTGARGVLASTMMNAYDVADTIVNDYLKPSSELVTEQVLNAEPSLDEIPEEVQKGIEEKNVVQYPDWKRIDAEEIRRGEVIGKERERMHWDEARALLHHQA
;
A
#
# COMPACT_ATOMS: atom_id res chain seq x y z
N MET A 1 -13.41 -62.82 -22.61
CA MET A 1 -13.89 -62.71 -24.01
C MET A 1 -14.62 -61.37 -24.16
N PRO A 2 -14.44 -60.69 -25.31
CA PRO A 2 -13.93 -59.31 -25.43
C PRO A 2 -15.01 -58.35 -25.99
N THR A 3 -14.84 -57.03 -26.24
CA THR A 3 -13.98 -56.27 -27.20
C THR A 3 -14.16 -54.74 -26.95
N GLU A 4 -13.11 -53.87 -26.94
CA GLU A 4 -12.62 -52.96 -28.04
C GLU A 4 -13.71 -52.00 -28.62
N ASP A 5 -13.56 -50.69 -28.94
CA ASP A 5 -12.45 -49.71 -28.97
C ASP A 5 -12.99 -48.28 -29.32
N SER A 6 -12.19 -47.24 -29.06
CA SER A 6 -12.05 -45.91 -29.72
C SER A 6 -13.14 -44.79 -29.79
N THR A 7 -12.70 -43.63 -29.29
CA THR A 7 -12.87 -42.19 -29.64
C THR A 7 -13.90 -41.68 -30.68
N SER A 8 -14.69 -40.65 -30.31
CA SER A 8 -14.83 -39.37 -31.05
C SER A 8 -15.69 -38.33 -30.28
N ALA A 9 -15.21 -37.09 -30.17
CA ALA A 9 -15.94 -35.95 -29.58
C ALA A 9 -16.97 -35.35 -30.56
N PRO A 10 -18.12 -34.78 -30.10
CA PRO A 10 -19.06 -34.13 -30.99
C PRO A 10 -18.86 -32.61 -31.08
N LYS A 11 -18.76 -32.13 -32.33
CA LYS A 11 -18.99 -30.75 -32.78
C LYS A 11 -20.49 -30.42 -32.76
N HIS A 12 -20.86 -29.14 -32.59
CA HIS A 12 -22.01 -28.43 -33.22
C HIS A 12 -22.12 -26.99 -32.62
N PRO A 13 -22.80 -26.01 -33.25
CA PRO A 13 -22.54 -25.44 -34.57
C PRO A 13 -22.55 -23.88 -34.56
N ILE A 14 -21.90 -23.27 -35.57
CA ILE A 14 -22.03 -21.83 -35.88
C ILE A 14 -23.24 -21.66 -36.80
N THR A 15 -24.15 -20.75 -36.45
CA THR A 15 -25.22 -20.29 -37.35
C THR A 15 -25.06 -18.81 -37.58
N ALA A 16 -24.98 -18.44 -38.87
CA ALA A 16 -24.84 -17.10 -39.38
C ALA A 16 -26.15 -16.29 -39.27
N ILE A 17 -26.02 -14.99 -39.03
CA ILE A 17 -27.02 -13.98 -39.39
C ILE A 17 -26.30 -12.97 -40.28
N THR A 18 -26.79 -12.83 -41.51
CA THR A 18 -26.41 -11.84 -42.53
C THR A 18 -27.42 -10.70 -42.56
N ASP A 19 -26.89 -9.50 -42.85
CA ASP A 19 -27.53 -8.29 -43.42
C ASP A 19 -28.66 -7.57 -42.67
N ALA A 20 -28.34 -6.39 -42.13
CA ALA A 20 -28.67 -5.10 -42.75
C ALA A 20 -28.28 -3.91 -41.84
N GLY A 21 -27.55 -2.93 -42.38
CA GLY A 21 -27.55 -1.54 -41.90
C GLY A 21 -26.23 -1.03 -41.28
N ALA A 22 -25.43 -0.36 -42.13
CA ALA A 22 -24.45 0.70 -41.82
C ALA A 22 -23.76 0.69 -40.44
N VAL A 23 -22.52 0.21 -40.40
CA VAL A 23 -21.61 0.43 -39.26
C VAL A 23 -20.83 1.72 -39.50
N SER A 24 -21.16 2.76 -38.75
CA SER A 24 -20.34 3.96 -38.56
C SER A 24 -18.98 3.59 -37.93
N PRO A 25 -17.89 4.33 -38.17
CA PRO A 25 -16.63 4.09 -37.47
C PRO A 25 -16.86 4.16 -35.95
N ILE A 26 -16.44 3.12 -35.24
CA ILE A 26 -16.63 2.99 -33.79
C ILE A 26 -15.71 4.00 -33.10
N ASP A 27 -16.32 5.09 -32.60
CA ASP A 27 -15.66 6.12 -31.81
C ASP A 27 -15.59 5.64 -30.35
N LEU A 28 -14.51 4.94 -29.99
CA LEU A 28 -14.25 4.50 -28.61
C LEU A 28 -13.38 5.54 -27.91
N THR A 29 -13.92 6.15 -26.85
CA THR A 29 -13.15 7.03 -25.97
C THR A 29 -12.84 6.28 -24.67
N VAL A 30 -11.56 6.00 -24.40
CA VAL A 30 -11.11 5.42 -23.12
C VAL A 30 -10.25 6.47 -22.41
N ALA A 31 -10.71 6.95 -21.25
CA ALA A 31 -10.00 7.92 -20.42
C ALA A 31 -9.59 9.24 -21.13
N GLY A 32 -10.42 9.72 -22.07
CA GLY A 32 -10.16 10.94 -22.85
C GLY A 32 -9.39 10.70 -24.16
N ILE A 33 -9.03 9.45 -24.47
CA ILE A 33 -8.28 9.11 -25.67
C ILE A 33 -9.23 8.60 -26.75
N ARG A 34 -9.32 9.30 -27.90
CA ARG A 34 -10.06 8.84 -29.09
C ARG A 34 -9.27 7.76 -29.81
N VAL A 35 -9.95 6.68 -30.15
CA VAL A 35 -9.39 5.51 -30.84
C VAL A 35 -9.80 5.54 -32.31
N TYR A 36 -8.82 5.61 -33.23
CA TYR A 36 -9.06 5.45 -34.67
C TYR A 36 -8.48 4.11 -35.16
N VAL A 37 -9.27 3.37 -35.93
CA VAL A 37 -8.86 2.10 -36.57
C VAL A 37 -8.62 2.38 -38.06
N ASN A 38 -7.40 2.14 -38.56
CA ASN A 38 -7.07 2.43 -39.96
C ASN A 38 -6.43 1.24 -40.69
N ARG A 39 -6.68 1.11 -42.01
CA ARG A 39 -6.06 0.11 -42.89
C ARG A 39 -4.60 0.50 -43.20
N ARG A 40 -3.74 -0.49 -43.42
CA ARG A 40 -2.29 -0.25 -43.62
C ARG A 40 -2.03 0.42 -44.97
N GLY A 41 -1.59 1.68 -44.94
CA GLY A 41 -0.98 2.40 -46.06
C GLY A 41 -1.94 3.25 -46.90
N GLN A 42 -2.43 4.36 -46.36
CA GLN A 42 -2.83 5.57 -47.10
C GLN A 42 -3.06 6.72 -46.10
N ASP A 43 -2.62 7.94 -46.47
CA ASP A 43 -2.84 9.18 -45.71
C ASP A 43 -4.32 9.58 -45.74
N ALA A 44 -4.75 10.36 -44.74
CA ALA A 44 -6.14 10.51 -44.30
C ALA A 44 -7.10 11.32 -45.20
N ASP A 45 -6.79 11.56 -46.48
CA ASP A 45 -7.54 12.53 -47.31
C ASP A 45 -8.36 11.95 -48.49
N GLU A 46 -8.45 10.63 -48.68
CA GLU A 46 -9.28 10.06 -49.77
C GLU A 46 -10.15 8.88 -49.30
N PHE A 47 -11.47 9.09 -49.25
CA PHE A 47 -12.45 8.01 -49.27
C PHE A 47 -13.64 8.37 -50.19
N GLN A 48 -13.69 7.73 -51.37
CA GLN A 48 -14.91 7.53 -52.15
C GLN A 48 -15.06 6.01 -52.40
N ASP A 49 -16.23 5.52 -52.06
CA ASP A 49 -16.81 4.21 -52.36
C ASP A 49 -16.30 2.96 -51.62
N ALA A 50 -17.30 2.14 -51.25
CA ALA A 50 -17.23 1.01 -50.36
C ALA A 50 -17.34 -0.30 -51.16
N GLU A 51 -16.22 -0.79 -51.68
CA GLU A 51 -16.13 -2.14 -52.24
C GLU A 51 -14.66 -2.55 -52.27
N ASP A 52 -14.18 -3.24 -51.21
CA ASP A 52 -13.02 -4.15 -51.25
C ASP A 52 -12.76 -4.74 -49.85
N LEU A 53 -13.48 -5.82 -49.51
CA LEU A 53 -13.34 -6.58 -48.26
C LEU A 53 -13.22 -8.08 -48.55
N VAL A 54 -12.14 -8.51 -49.21
CA VAL A 54 -11.68 -9.90 -49.17
C VAL A 54 -10.14 -9.93 -49.24
N ASP A 55 -9.47 -9.85 -48.10
CA ASP A 55 -8.34 -10.74 -47.78
C ASP A 55 -7.76 -10.43 -46.38
N GLY A 56 -7.44 -11.49 -45.64
CA GLY A 56 -7.01 -11.39 -44.24
C GLY A 56 -5.68 -10.65 -44.07
N LYS A 57 -5.69 -9.48 -43.41
CA LYS A 57 -4.50 -8.80 -42.87
C LYS A 57 -4.83 -8.01 -41.59
N GLU A 58 -3.83 -7.92 -40.70
CA GLU A 58 -3.86 -7.38 -39.33
C GLU A 58 -4.31 -5.91 -39.20
N PHE A 59 -4.98 -5.60 -38.09
CA PHE A 59 -5.41 -4.25 -37.69
C PHE A 59 -4.49 -3.66 -36.61
N HIS A 60 -4.11 -2.39 -36.72
CA HIS A 60 -3.42 -1.63 -35.65
C HIS A 60 -4.32 -0.51 -35.12
N VAL A 61 -4.38 -0.37 -33.80
CA VAL A 61 -5.14 0.67 -33.07
C VAL A 61 -4.20 1.85 -32.77
N ARG A 62 -4.60 3.09 -33.13
CA ARG A 62 -3.81 4.30 -32.87
C ARG A 62 -4.56 5.24 -31.91
N LEU A 63 -3.89 5.63 -30.84
CA LEU A 63 -4.37 6.55 -29.82
C LEU A 63 -3.69 7.92 -30.03
N SER A 64 -4.47 9.01 -30.12
CA SER A 64 -3.97 10.38 -30.20
C SER A 64 -4.72 11.28 -29.23
N LEU A 65 -4.01 11.89 -28.28
CA LEU A 65 -4.48 12.98 -27.43
C LEU A 65 -4.00 14.32 -28.03
N ASP A 66 -4.77 15.39 -27.81
CA ASP A 66 -4.35 16.76 -28.13
C ASP A 66 -3.28 17.23 -27.13
N ASP A 67 -2.29 17.99 -27.59
CA ASP A 67 -1.04 18.22 -26.84
C ASP A 67 -1.21 19.07 -25.58
N GLU A 68 -2.18 19.99 -25.57
CA GLU A 68 -2.46 20.84 -24.42
C GLU A 68 -3.20 20.07 -23.30
N GLU A 69 -4.15 19.21 -23.66
CA GLU A 69 -4.89 18.37 -22.70
C GLU A 69 -4.00 17.27 -22.07
N LEU A 70 -3.06 16.70 -22.84
CA LEU A 70 -2.09 15.73 -22.33
C LEU A 70 -1.12 16.39 -21.32
N GLU A 71 -0.62 17.59 -21.62
CA GLU A 71 0.28 18.33 -20.74
C GLU A 71 -0.42 18.73 -19.43
N GLU A 72 -1.65 19.24 -19.52
CA GLU A 72 -2.45 19.65 -18.36
C GLU A 72 -2.86 18.44 -17.49
N SER A 73 -3.30 17.32 -18.10
CA SER A 73 -3.65 16.11 -17.35
C SER A 73 -2.47 15.45 -16.61
N LEU A 74 -1.26 15.50 -17.18
CA LEU A 74 -0.05 14.95 -16.56
C LEU A 74 0.49 15.83 -15.42
N LEU A 75 0.23 17.15 -15.47
CA LEU A 75 0.57 18.11 -14.42
C LEU A 75 -0.46 18.14 -13.27
N VAL A 76 -1.74 17.90 -13.57
CA VAL A 76 -2.88 18.01 -12.63
C VAL A 76 -3.12 16.73 -11.79
N GLN A 77 -2.61 15.56 -12.19
CA GLN A 77 -2.82 14.32 -11.43
C GLN A 77 -2.15 14.32 -10.04
N LYS A 78 -2.96 14.40 -8.98
CA LYS A 78 -2.53 14.23 -7.58
C LYS A 78 -1.97 12.81 -7.35
N ARG A 79 -0.65 12.67 -7.34
CA ARG A 79 0.04 11.39 -7.07
C ARG A 79 0.26 11.19 -5.56
N TYR A 80 0.10 9.94 -5.10
CA TYR A 80 0.33 9.60 -3.70
C TYR A 80 1.80 9.71 -3.29
N LEU A 81 2.05 10.48 -2.22
CA LEU A 81 3.33 10.58 -1.51
C LEU A 81 3.14 10.15 -0.06
N GLY A 82 3.79 9.07 0.33
CA GLY A 82 3.64 8.49 1.67
C GLY A 82 4.41 9.25 2.74
N LYS A 83 4.27 8.83 4.00
CA LYS A 83 4.77 9.55 5.18
C LYS A 83 6.29 9.78 5.20
N SER A 84 7.06 8.94 4.49
CA SER A 84 8.52 9.12 4.38
C SER A 84 8.93 10.05 3.22
N SER A 85 8.00 10.61 2.45
CA SER A 85 8.35 11.59 1.44
C SER A 85 8.87 12.88 2.09
N GLY A 86 9.93 13.45 1.51
CA GLY A 86 10.44 14.77 1.89
C GLY A 86 9.38 15.89 1.79
N TRP A 87 8.34 15.68 0.95
CA TRP A 87 7.20 16.58 0.80
C TRP A 87 6.51 16.92 2.13
N HIS A 88 6.31 15.94 3.01
CA HIS A 88 5.66 16.17 4.31
C HIS A 88 6.48 17.08 5.23
N LEU A 89 7.80 17.12 5.04
CA LEU A 89 8.69 17.97 5.81
C LEU A 89 8.72 19.40 5.24
N GLN A 90 8.70 19.53 3.91
CA GLN A 90 8.57 20.82 3.22
C GLN A 90 7.24 21.51 3.57
N ARG A 91 6.14 20.76 3.56
CA ARG A 91 4.82 21.26 3.96
C ARG A 91 4.83 21.81 5.40
N ARG A 92 5.56 21.17 6.33
CA ARG A 92 5.70 21.68 7.70
C ARG A 92 6.37 23.04 7.74
N ILE A 93 7.44 23.24 6.96
CA ILE A 93 8.11 24.55 6.87
C ILE A 93 7.15 25.59 6.30
N ALA A 94 6.39 25.26 5.24
CA ALA A 94 5.41 26.17 4.67
C ALA A 94 4.30 26.57 5.68
N GLU A 95 3.74 25.59 6.41
CA GLU A 95 2.77 25.84 7.48
C GLU A 95 3.36 26.71 8.61
N MET A 96 4.62 26.49 8.96
CA MET A 96 5.35 27.30 9.96
C MET A 96 5.57 28.74 9.49
N LYS A 97 5.85 28.96 8.20
CA LYS A 97 5.96 30.31 7.62
C LYS A 97 4.63 31.07 7.72
N GLU A 98 3.51 30.42 7.40
CA GLU A 98 2.19 31.06 7.43
C GLU A 98 1.77 31.46 8.86
N MET A 99 2.03 30.60 9.85
CA MET A 99 1.77 30.92 11.26
C MET A 99 2.55 32.14 11.76
N HIS A 100 3.78 32.35 11.26
CA HIS A 100 4.59 33.51 11.63
C HIS A 100 4.10 34.80 10.95
N ARG A 101 3.66 34.73 9.69
CA ARG A 101 3.04 35.86 8.97
C ARG A 101 1.82 36.39 9.74
N HIS A 102 0.91 35.50 10.15
CA HIS A 102 -0.25 35.87 10.95
C HIS A 102 0.08 36.41 12.36
N SER A 103 1.17 35.94 12.98
CA SER A 103 1.62 36.47 14.29
C SER A 103 2.18 37.90 14.20
N PHE A 104 2.67 38.30 13.03
CA PHE A 104 3.09 39.69 12.75
C PHE A 104 1.89 40.58 12.43
N GLU A 105 0.90 40.08 11.68
CA GLU A 105 -0.35 40.77 11.37
C GLU A 105 -1.16 41.13 12.63
N SER A 106 -1.13 40.29 13.68
CA SER A 106 -1.81 40.60 14.95
C SER A 106 -1.17 41.74 15.76
N ASN A 107 0.03 42.19 15.41
CA ASN A 107 0.77 43.24 16.13
C ASN A 107 0.90 44.57 15.36
N SER A 108 0.44 44.65 14.11
CA SER A 108 0.45 45.89 13.32
C SER A 108 -0.92 46.16 12.72
N ASN A 109 -1.51 47.32 13.02
CA ASN A 109 -2.77 47.83 12.43
C ASN A 109 -2.59 48.16 10.95
N VAL A 110 -2.37 47.15 10.11
CA VAL A 110 -2.38 47.26 8.65
C VAL A 110 -3.31 46.18 8.13
N THR A 111 -4.47 46.60 7.63
CA THR A 111 -5.46 45.72 7.00
C THR A 111 -4.94 45.27 5.64
N ILE A 112 -4.56 44.00 5.51
CA ILE A 112 -4.34 43.35 4.21
C ILE A 112 -5.56 42.47 3.93
N THR A 113 -6.21 42.73 2.80
CA THR A 113 -7.36 41.94 2.30
C THR A 113 -6.95 40.49 2.12
N HIS A 114 -7.72 39.58 2.73
CA HIS A 114 -7.56 38.13 2.61
C HIS A 114 -7.53 37.69 1.14
N LEU A 115 -6.38 37.17 0.71
CA LEU A 115 -6.24 36.39 -0.52
C LEU A 115 -6.60 34.94 -0.18
N ASP A 116 -7.87 34.58 -0.40
CA ASP A 116 -8.25 33.19 -0.62
C ASP A 116 -7.61 32.74 -1.93
N THR A 117 -6.40 32.20 -1.85
CA THR A 117 -5.74 31.50 -2.96
C THR A 117 -5.16 30.20 -2.45
N GLU A 118 -5.46 29.12 -3.16
CA GLU A 118 -4.72 27.87 -3.10
C GLU A 118 -3.20 28.13 -3.21
N PRO A 119 -2.33 27.26 -2.69
CA PRO A 119 -0.87 27.42 -2.77
C PRO A 119 -0.30 27.20 -4.19
N GLU A 120 -1.01 27.61 -5.24
CA GLU A 120 -0.57 27.54 -6.63
C GLU A 120 0.15 28.82 -7.11
N SER A 121 0.02 29.93 -6.41
CA SER A 121 0.81 31.14 -6.66
C SER A 121 2.16 31.09 -5.93
N VAL A 122 3.06 30.20 -6.38
CA VAL A 122 4.45 30.19 -5.92
C VAL A 122 5.27 31.09 -6.85
N TYR A 123 5.59 32.30 -6.39
CA TYR A 123 6.64 33.13 -6.99
C TYR A 123 7.90 32.26 -7.20
N GLY A 124 8.46 32.21 -8.42
CA GLY A 124 9.81 31.67 -8.67
C GLY A 124 9.95 30.26 -9.28
N ARG A 125 8.89 29.60 -9.77
CA ARG A 125 9.06 28.36 -10.59
C ARG A 125 9.60 28.70 -11.97
N ARG A 126 10.68 28.06 -12.41
CA ARG A 126 11.24 28.25 -13.76
C ARG A 126 10.54 27.34 -14.77
N PRO A 127 9.74 27.85 -15.72
CA PRO A 127 8.87 27.03 -16.58
C PRO A 127 9.60 25.90 -17.32
N ALA A 128 10.86 26.11 -17.70
CA ALA A 128 11.69 25.15 -18.42
C ALA A 128 11.86 23.79 -17.70
N TYR A 129 11.78 23.75 -16.37
CA TYR A 129 11.94 22.51 -15.60
C TYR A 129 10.61 21.84 -15.27
N TRP A 130 9.51 22.60 -15.23
CA TRP A 130 8.21 22.11 -14.77
C TRP A 130 7.33 21.57 -15.89
N LYS A 131 7.66 21.86 -17.16
CA LYS A 131 6.98 21.34 -18.35
C LYS A 131 7.57 20.02 -18.86
N ILE A 132 6.72 19.22 -19.48
CA ILE A 132 7.17 18.04 -20.24
C ILE A 132 7.92 18.53 -21.47
N GLN A 133 9.05 17.90 -21.78
CA GLN A 133 9.84 18.35 -22.93
C GLN A 133 9.21 17.88 -24.24
N PRO A 134 9.31 18.65 -25.34
CA PRO A 134 8.65 18.32 -26.61
C PRO A 134 8.99 16.93 -27.13
N TRP A 135 10.24 16.49 -26.99
CA TRP A 135 10.69 15.16 -27.42
C TRP A 135 10.22 14.01 -26.52
N GLU A 136 9.72 14.30 -25.31
CA GLU A 136 9.15 13.32 -24.38
C GLU A 136 7.67 13.04 -24.68
N MET A 137 6.96 13.99 -25.29
CA MET A 137 5.54 13.85 -25.64
C MET A 137 5.22 12.61 -26.50
N PRO A 138 6.05 12.24 -27.51
CA PRO A 138 5.81 11.05 -28.30
C PRO A 138 5.80 9.72 -27.54
N LEU A 139 6.42 9.61 -26.35
CA LEU A 139 6.30 8.38 -25.54
C LEU A 139 4.86 8.12 -25.07
N PHE A 140 4.03 9.16 -25.05
CA PHE A 140 2.62 9.07 -24.68
C PHE A 140 1.71 8.88 -25.92
N ARG A 141 2.28 8.73 -27.12
CA ARG A 141 1.55 8.54 -28.38
C ARG A 141 1.94 7.23 -29.05
N SER A 142 0.96 6.41 -29.45
CA SER A 142 1.22 5.16 -30.19
C SER A 142 1.77 5.48 -31.60
N ARG A 143 3.01 5.05 -31.89
CA ARG A 143 3.64 5.14 -33.21
C ARG A 143 3.95 3.75 -33.79
N PRO A 144 4.04 3.63 -35.12
CA PRO A 144 4.43 2.38 -35.76
C PRO A 144 5.85 1.96 -35.36
N ILE A 145 6.00 0.66 -35.12
CA ILE A 145 7.22 -0.02 -34.69
C ILE A 145 8.35 0.24 -35.71
N GLN A 146 9.48 0.78 -35.26
CA GLN A 146 10.70 0.83 -36.07
C GLN A 146 11.29 -0.58 -36.14
N GLN A 147 11.44 -1.13 -37.35
CA GLN A 147 11.82 -2.53 -37.57
C GLN A 147 13.32 -2.82 -37.36
N SER A 148 14.16 -1.79 -37.27
CA SER A 148 15.62 -1.92 -37.09
C SER A 148 16.16 -0.91 -36.08
N LEU A 149 17.00 -1.38 -35.14
CA LEU A 149 17.71 -0.55 -34.17
C LEU A 149 18.93 0.11 -34.82
N GLU A 150 19.12 1.41 -34.60
CA GLU A 150 20.24 2.20 -35.10
C GLU A 150 21.23 2.51 -33.97
N PHE A 151 22.47 2.03 -34.13
CA PHE A 151 23.54 2.19 -33.14
C PHE A 151 24.43 3.41 -33.45
N PRO A 152 25.10 3.99 -32.44
CA PRO A 152 26.10 5.03 -32.66
C PRO A 152 27.26 4.53 -33.54
N GLU A 153 27.95 5.47 -34.20
CA GLU A 153 29.23 5.17 -34.86
C GLU A 153 30.22 4.50 -33.88
N PRO A 154 31.09 3.58 -34.33
CA PRO A 154 31.92 2.76 -33.45
C PRO A 154 32.73 3.55 -32.42
N ASP A 155 33.32 4.68 -32.82
CA ASP A 155 34.10 5.56 -31.94
C ASP A 155 33.26 6.16 -30.81
N LEU A 156 32.02 6.54 -31.13
CA LEU A 156 31.06 7.07 -30.17
C LEU A 156 30.51 5.94 -29.28
N LEU A 157 30.20 4.78 -29.85
CA LEU A 157 29.69 3.62 -29.11
C LEU A 157 30.66 3.24 -27.98
N ASP A 158 31.94 3.04 -28.30
CA ASP A 158 32.97 2.69 -27.33
C ASP A 158 33.08 3.75 -26.23
N THR A 159 33.09 5.03 -26.61
CA THR A 159 33.14 6.15 -25.67
C THR A 159 31.93 6.14 -24.72
N LEU A 160 30.72 5.92 -25.23
CA LEU A 160 29.51 5.92 -24.40
C LEU A 160 29.43 4.70 -23.47
N VAL A 161 29.88 3.54 -23.93
CA VAL A 161 30.01 2.33 -23.10
C VAL A 161 31.01 2.58 -21.96
N ASP A 162 32.16 3.21 -22.25
CA ASP A 162 33.14 3.61 -21.25
C ASP A 162 32.54 4.53 -20.19
N HIS A 163 31.81 5.57 -20.62
CA HIS A 163 31.13 6.48 -19.69
C HIS A 163 30.13 5.75 -18.78
N TYR A 164 29.37 4.79 -19.32
CA TYR A 164 28.45 3.98 -18.51
C TYR A 164 29.18 3.19 -17.43
N PHE A 165 30.23 2.45 -17.79
CA PHE A 165 30.97 1.63 -16.82
C PHE A 165 31.67 2.47 -15.76
N LYS A 166 32.24 3.62 -16.16
CA LYS A 166 32.96 4.52 -15.26
C LYS A 166 32.05 5.25 -14.27
N HIS A 167 30.85 5.67 -14.70
CA HIS A 167 30.03 6.59 -13.90
C HIS A 167 28.76 5.97 -13.32
N ILE A 168 28.30 4.82 -13.84
CA ILE A 168 26.99 4.25 -13.49
C ILE A 168 27.13 2.82 -12.97
N ASN A 169 27.76 1.91 -13.74
CA ASN A 169 27.88 0.50 -13.36
C ASN A 169 28.68 0.32 -12.06
N ILE A 170 29.60 1.24 -11.75
CA ILE A 170 30.38 1.22 -10.51
C ILE A 170 29.53 1.34 -9.24
N GLU A 171 28.36 2.00 -9.31
CA GLU A 171 27.45 2.16 -8.18
C GLU A 171 26.43 1.03 -8.10
N LEU A 172 25.91 0.62 -9.26
CA LEU A 172 24.94 -0.47 -9.42
C LEU A 172 25.48 -1.45 -10.48
N PRO A 173 26.31 -2.44 -10.08
CA PRO A 173 27.00 -3.34 -11.00
C PRO A 173 26.01 -4.31 -11.62
N LEU A 174 25.41 -3.88 -12.73
CA LEU A 174 24.42 -4.64 -13.48
C LEU A 174 25.09 -5.54 -14.51
N LEU A 175 26.03 -4.98 -15.27
CA LEU A 175 26.67 -5.64 -16.42
C LEU A 175 28.07 -6.11 -16.06
N HIS A 176 28.46 -7.25 -16.66
CA HIS A 176 29.84 -7.74 -16.66
C HIS A 176 30.57 -7.17 -17.86
N ARG A 177 31.50 -6.22 -17.62
CA ARG A 177 32.12 -5.42 -18.69
C ARG A 177 32.77 -6.25 -19.81
N PRO A 178 33.66 -7.22 -19.51
CA PRO A 178 34.33 -8.00 -20.55
C PRO A 178 33.36 -8.74 -21.48
N THR A 179 32.27 -9.30 -20.93
CA THR A 179 31.27 -10.01 -21.73
C THR A 179 30.47 -9.05 -22.59
N PHE A 180 30.07 -7.92 -22.02
CA PHE A 180 29.29 -6.93 -22.75
C PHE A 180 30.06 -6.36 -23.95
N GLU A 181 31.34 -6.00 -23.76
CA GLU A 181 32.21 -5.52 -24.85
C GLU A 181 32.48 -6.62 -25.89
N GLN A 182 32.70 -7.87 -25.45
CA GLN A 182 32.88 -9.01 -26.35
C GLN A 182 31.64 -9.27 -27.20
N ASP A 183 30.44 -9.24 -26.60
CA ASP A 183 29.16 -9.45 -27.28
C ASP A 183 28.90 -8.32 -28.31
N ILE A 184 29.31 -7.08 -28.00
CA ILE A 184 29.27 -5.97 -28.96
C ILE A 184 30.23 -6.25 -30.12
N ALA A 185 31.48 -6.61 -29.84
CA ALA A 185 32.50 -6.87 -30.87
C ALA A 185 32.15 -8.04 -31.79
N GLN A 186 31.35 -9.00 -31.32
CA GLN A 186 30.83 -10.12 -32.12
C GLN A 186 29.58 -9.76 -32.94
N GLY A 187 29.07 -8.52 -32.84
CA GLY A 187 27.87 -8.08 -33.54
C GLY A 187 26.56 -8.62 -32.94
N LEU A 188 26.56 -9.08 -31.68
CA LEU A 188 25.35 -9.62 -31.06
C LEU A 188 24.24 -8.57 -30.97
N HIS A 189 24.60 -7.30 -30.83
CA HIS A 189 23.66 -6.18 -30.72
C HIS A 189 22.88 -5.92 -32.02
N GLU A 190 23.45 -6.28 -33.18
CA GLU A 190 22.78 -6.21 -34.47
C GLU A 190 21.87 -7.43 -34.72
N GLN A 191 22.18 -8.58 -34.11
CA GLN A 191 21.50 -9.86 -34.33
C GLN A 191 20.41 -10.15 -33.29
N ASN A 192 20.60 -9.70 -32.04
CA ASN A 192 19.69 -9.91 -30.93
C ASN A 192 19.13 -8.58 -30.46
N ALA A 193 17.88 -8.29 -30.85
CA ALA A 193 17.29 -6.98 -30.60
C ALA A 193 17.03 -6.69 -29.09
N THR A 194 16.85 -7.70 -28.23
CA THR A 194 16.78 -7.47 -26.76
C THR A 194 18.13 -7.03 -26.20
N PHE A 195 19.23 -7.63 -26.68
CA PHE A 195 20.58 -7.18 -26.35
C PHE A 195 20.86 -5.79 -26.96
N GLY A 196 20.48 -5.57 -28.21
CA GLY A 196 20.57 -4.27 -28.88
C GLY A 196 19.86 -3.16 -28.12
N ALA A 197 18.64 -3.40 -27.61
CA ALA A 197 17.93 -2.46 -26.76
C ALA A 197 18.69 -2.16 -25.45
N ALA A 198 19.31 -3.16 -24.82
CA ALA A 198 20.16 -2.95 -23.65
C ALA A 198 21.41 -2.10 -23.99
N VAL A 199 22.05 -2.33 -25.15
CA VAL A 199 23.18 -1.52 -25.64
C VAL A 199 22.76 -0.07 -25.86
N LEU A 200 21.61 0.17 -26.49
CA LEU A 200 21.09 1.52 -26.67
C LEU A 200 20.80 2.22 -25.35
N LEU A 201 20.29 1.51 -24.33
CA LEU A 201 20.10 2.08 -23.01
C LEU A 201 21.43 2.38 -22.29
N VAL A 202 22.46 1.53 -22.45
CA VAL A 202 23.83 1.84 -22.00
C VAL A 202 24.33 3.12 -22.68
N CYS A 203 24.15 3.26 -23.99
CA CYS A 203 24.49 4.49 -24.73
C CYS A 203 23.69 5.70 -24.24
N ALA A 204 22.39 5.55 -23.96
CA ALA A 204 21.52 6.61 -23.45
C ALA A 204 22.04 7.15 -22.11
N MET A 205 22.45 6.24 -21.23
CA MET A 205 22.99 6.59 -19.92
C MET A 205 24.40 7.18 -20.01
N GLY A 206 25.30 6.59 -20.83
CA GLY A 206 26.64 7.12 -21.08
C GLY A 206 26.62 8.52 -21.70
N SER A 207 25.61 8.82 -22.52
CA SER A 207 25.43 10.13 -23.15
C SER A 207 25.28 11.28 -22.15
N LYS A 208 24.86 11.02 -20.91
CA LYS A 208 24.78 12.06 -19.85
C LYS A 208 26.14 12.55 -19.39
N TYR A 209 27.21 11.83 -19.70
CA TYR A 209 28.60 12.15 -19.34
C TYR A 209 29.45 12.52 -20.57
N SER A 210 28.87 12.51 -21.77
CA SER A 210 29.54 12.93 -23.00
C SER A 210 29.13 14.35 -23.39
N ASP A 211 30.10 15.12 -23.87
CA ASP A 211 29.88 16.44 -24.49
C ASP A 211 29.86 16.36 -26.02
N ASP A 212 29.92 15.16 -26.60
CA ASP A 212 29.83 14.95 -28.05
C ASP A 212 28.45 15.42 -28.56
N PRO A 213 28.38 16.33 -29.55
CA PRO A 213 27.11 16.83 -30.06
C PRO A 213 26.25 15.73 -30.70
N ARG A 214 26.84 14.63 -31.17
CA ARG A 214 26.12 13.48 -31.76
C ARG A 214 25.16 12.82 -30.77
N VAL A 215 25.34 13.00 -29.45
CA VAL A 215 24.45 12.42 -28.43
C VAL A 215 23.18 13.25 -28.20
N GLN A 216 23.12 14.47 -28.74
CA GLN A 216 22.01 15.41 -28.61
C GLN A 216 20.99 15.16 -29.72
N LEU A 217 19.75 15.60 -29.51
CA LEU A 217 18.72 15.61 -30.56
C LEU A 217 18.98 16.70 -31.60
N SER A 218 18.49 16.47 -32.82
CA SER A 218 18.55 17.46 -33.90
C SER A 218 17.65 18.67 -33.61
N ASP A 219 17.88 19.79 -34.28
CA ASP A 219 17.02 20.98 -34.09
C ASP A 219 15.56 20.71 -34.47
N ALA A 220 15.31 19.84 -35.46
CA ALA A 220 13.97 19.43 -35.86
C ALA A 220 13.26 18.61 -34.76
N ASP A 221 14.01 17.79 -34.01
CA ASP A 221 13.47 16.97 -32.92
C ASP A 221 13.29 17.78 -31.62
N LEU A 222 14.12 18.80 -31.40
CA LEU A 222 14.02 19.71 -30.26
C LEU A 222 12.85 20.69 -30.40
N PHE A 223 12.52 21.06 -31.64
CA PHE A 223 11.48 22.02 -31.99
C PHE A 223 10.58 21.47 -33.13
N PRO A 224 9.76 20.44 -32.87
CA PRO A 224 8.89 19.85 -33.89
C PRO A 224 7.88 20.88 -34.44
N ASP A 225 7.57 20.80 -35.74
CA ASP A 225 6.62 21.69 -36.42
C ASP A 225 5.23 21.62 -35.76
N GLY A 226 4.73 22.77 -35.30
CA GLY A 226 3.50 22.89 -34.50
C GLY A 226 3.69 23.53 -33.12
N ASP A 227 4.92 23.68 -32.61
CA ASP A 227 5.21 24.36 -31.34
C ASP A 227 5.22 25.90 -31.48
N SER A 228 4.26 26.46 -32.24
CA SER A 228 4.01 27.90 -32.37
C SER A 228 3.20 28.40 -31.18
N ARG A 229 3.73 28.27 -29.96
CA ARG A 229 3.12 28.83 -28.75
C ARG A 229 3.86 30.11 -28.35
N PRO A 230 3.34 31.31 -28.70
CA PRO A 230 3.92 32.56 -28.23
C PRO A 230 3.65 32.71 -26.73
N ILE A 231 4.67 33.07 -25.95
CA ILE A 231 4.49 33.64 -24.63
C ILE A 231 4.85 35.13 -24.78
N ASP A 232 3.82 35.96 -24.60
CA ASP A 232 3.79 37.42 -24.63
C ASP A 232 3.63 38.10 -26.00
N ALA A 233 2.65 39.01 -26.04
CA ALA A 233 2.30 39.87 -27.18
C ALA A 233 3.34 40.96 -27.50
N ASN A 234 4.59 40.84 -27.00
CA ASN A 234 5.67 41.79 -27.20
C ASN A 234 6.93 41.11 -27.78
N SER A 235 6.91 40.91 -29.10
CA SER A 235 8.07 40.93 -30.00
C SER A 235 9.37 40.17 -29.63
N GLU A 236 9.33 38.84 -29.50
CA GLU A 236 10.51 38.00 -29.83
C GLU A 236 10.16 37.21 -31.11
N THR A 237 11.06 37.20 -32.11
CA THR A 237 10.88 36.33 -33.30
C THR A 237 11.10 34.87 -32.89
N ASP A 238 10.38 33.92 -33.51
CA ASP A 238 10.51 32.47 -33.22
C ASP A 238 11.97 31.99 -33.30
N GLU A 239 12.77 32.58 -34.20
CA GLU A 239 14.20 32.29 -34.32
C GLU A 239 15.02 32.71 -33.10
N GLU A 240 14.71 33.86 -32.49
CA GLU A 240 15.41 34.38 -31.33
C GLU A 240 15.07 33.57 -30.07
N MET A 241 13.81 33.14 -29.95
CA MET A 241 13.37 32.20 -28.91
C MET A 241 14.07 30.84 -29.05
N ARG A 242 14.09 30.26 -30.26
CA ARG A 242 14.80 29.00 -30.55
C ARG A 242 16.29 29.11 -30.23
N ARG A 243 16.94 30.21 -30.63
CA ARG A 243 18.36 30.48 -30.33
C ARG A 243 18.64 30.53 -28.82
N ARG A 244 17.74 31.13 -28.04
CA ARG A 244 17.87 31.21 -26.56
C ARG A 244 17.66 29.86 -25.87
N ARG A 245 16.70 29.05 -26.33
CA ARG A 245 16.31 27.77 -25.68
C ARG A 245 17.18 26.59 -26.09
N ARG A 246 17.74 26.59 -27.29
CA ARG A 246 18.49 25.47 -27.87
C ARG A 246 19.60 24.93 -26.96
N PRO A 247 20.50 25.74 -26.36
CA PRO A 247 21.59 25.21 -25.53
C PRO A 247 21.08 24.45 -24.29
N PHE A 248 19.97 24.93 -23.70
CA PHE A 248 19.31 24.26 -22.59
C PHE A 248 18.73 22.92 -23.05
N LEU A 249 17.87 22.92 -24.08
CA LEU A 249 17.18 21.73 -24.54
C LEU A 249 18.14 20.64 -25.05
N ALA A 250 19.17 21.04 -25.80
CA ALA A 250 20.19 20.14 -26.31
C ALA A 250 20.98 19.42 -25.19
N ALA A 251 21.22 20.08 -24.05
CA ALA A 251 21.89 19.46 -22.93
C ALA A 251 21.04 18.36 -22.27
N TYR A 252 19.73 18.56 -22.10
CA TYR A 252 18.85 17.56 -21.47
C TYR A 252 18.42 16.44 -22.42
N SER A 253 18.41 16.69 -23.72
CA SER A 253 18.06 15.69 -24.74
C SER A 253 19.13 14.61 -24.96
N ARG A 254 20.32 14.77 -24.37
CA ARG A 254 21.43 13.81 -24.46
C ARG A 254 20.97 12.38 -24.15
N GLY A 255 21.17 11.47 -25.11
CA GLY A 255 20.83 10.05 -24.99
C GLY A 255 19.37 9.69 -25.28
N TRP A 256 18.49 10.68 -25.50
CA TRP A 256 17.05 10.44 -25.70
C TRP A 256 16.76 9.56 -26.92
N LYS A 257 17.45 9.80 -28.04
CA LYS A 257 17.27 9.02 -29.27
C LYS A 257 17.55 7.53 -29.08
N TYR A 258 18.49 7.17 -28.20
CA TYR A 258 18.81 5.78 -27.90
C TYR A 258 17.77 5.17 -26.94
N PHE A 259 17.37 5.91 -25.91
CA PHE A 259 16.31 5.49 -24.99
C PHE A 259 15.00 5.22 -25.73
N ARG A 260 14.60 6.13 -26.62
CA ARG A 260 13.35 6.02 -27.39
C ARG A 260 13.31 4.78 -28.26
N GLN A 261 14.37 4.49 -29.00
CA GLN A 261 14.46 3.27 -29.82
C GLN A 261 14.33 1.99 -28.99
N ALA A 262 15.02 1.93 -27.84
CA ALA A 262 14.92 0.80 -26.93
C ALA A 262 13.49 0.65 -26.36
N TRP A 263 12.82 1.77 -26.04
CA TRP A 263 11.46 1.79 -25.52
C TRP A 263 10.45 1.24 -26.53
N ASP A 264 10.47 1.76 -27.77
CA ASP A 264 9.56 1.36 -28.85
C ASP A 264 9.72 -0.14 -29.18
N TYR A 265 10.92 -0.69 -29.04
CA TYR A 265 11.16 -2.12 -29.18
C TYR A 265 10.53 -2.95 -28.05
N GLN A 266 10.61 -2.52 -26.78
CA GLN A 266 10.03 -3.27 -25.67
C GLN A 266 8.49 -3.37 -25.77
N GLU A 267 7.81 -2.33 -26.26
CA GLU A 267 6.36 -2.38 -26.50
C GLU A 267 5.94 -3.44 -27.55
N SER A 268 6.88 -3.86 -28.41
CA SER A 268 6.67 -4.92 -29.40
C SER A 268 6.88 -6.34 -28.86
N LEU A 269 7.50 -6.49 -27.68
CA LEU A 269 7.75 -7.80 -27.05
C LEU A 269 6.49 -8.30 -26.33
N SER A 270 6.02 -9.47 -26.73
CA SER A 270 4.86 -10.14 -26.17
C SER A 270 5.08 -10.51 -24.70
N ILE A 271 4.16 -10.10 -23.82
CA ILE A 271 4.09 -10.54 -22.40
C ILE A 271 3.96 -12.07 -22.24
N PHE A 272 3.75 -12.81 -23.34
CA PHE A 272 3.67 -14.27 -23.35
C PHE A 272 5.03 -14.95 -23.57
N MET A 273 6.11 -14.20 -23.83
CA MET A 273 7.46 -14.76 -23.98
C MET A 273 8.16 -14.87 -22.62
N PRO A 274 8.88 -15.97 -22.35
CA PRO A 274 9.66 -16.12 -21.12
C PRO A 274 10.67 -14.98 -20.93
N PRO A 275 10.84 -14.45 -19.70
CA PRO A 275 11.80 -13.37 -19.45
C PRO A 275 13.24 -13.79 -19.74
N THR A 276 13.98 -12.93 -20.42
CA THR A 276 15.42 -13.11 -20.67
C THR A 276 16.25 -12.17 -19.80
N LEU A 277 17.54 -12.48 -19.63
CA LEU A 277 18.46 -11.65 -18.87
C LEU A 277 18.58 -10.23 -19.46
N HIS A 278 18.68 -10.14 -20.80
CA HIS A 278 18.67 -8.86 -21.52
C HIS A 278 17.35 -8.11 -21.35
N GLY A 279 16.22 -8.82 -21.27
CA GLY A 279 14.92 -8.25 -20.95
C GLY A 279 14.89 -7.62 -19.56
N LEU A 280 15.55 -8.21 -18.56
CA LEU A 280 15.69 -7.59 -17.25
C LEU A 280 16.62 -6.36 -17.27
N TYR A 281 17.70 -6.39 -18.06
CA TYR A 281 18.58 -5.24 -18.22
C TYR A 281 17.83 -4.02 -18.74
N PHE A 282 16.88 -4.21 -19.66
CA PHE A 282 16.00 -3.14 -20.13
C PHE A 282 15.33 -2.41 -18.95
N TYR A 283 14.64 -3.13 -18.06
CA TYR A 283 13.91 -2.51 -16.95
C TYR A 283 14.85 -1.81 -15.97
N CYS A 284 16.03 -2.38 -15.71
CA CYS A 284 17.04 -1.76 -14.86
C CYS A 284 17.52 -0.42 -15.45
N LEU A 285 18.01 -0.45 -16.69
CA LEU A 285 18.61 0.70 -17.36
C LEU A 285 17.58 1.78 -17.71
N ALA A 286 16.40 1.38 -18.19
CA ALA A 286 15.32 2.32 -18.52
C ALA A 286 14.83 3.05 -17.26
N ALA A 287 14.63 2.34 -16.14
CA ALA A 287 14.26 2.98 -14.89
C ALA A 287 15.36 3.93 -14.39
N GLN A 288 16.64 3.57 -14.50
CA GLN A 288 17.75 4.47 -14.15
C GLN A 288 17.77 5.72 -15.04
N TYR A 289 17.59 5.57 -16.35
CA TYR A 289 17.54 6.70 -17.27
C TYR A 289 16.39 7.65 -16.94
N LEU A 290 15.19 7.12 -16.67
CA LEU A 290 14.03 7.94 -16.26
C LEU A 290 14.28 8.71 -14.97
N LEU A 291 14.90 8.09 -13.96
CA LEU A 291 15.21 8.75 -12.69
C LEU A 291 16.19 9.93 -12.85
N GLN A 292 17.08 9.87 -13.84
CA GLN A 292 18.14 10.86 -14.05
C GLN A 292 17.77 11.92 -15.08
N GLY A 293 17.14 11.52 -16.18
CA GLY A 293 17.19 12.23 -17.45
C GLY A 293 15.89 12.83 -17.97
N THR A 294 14.75 12.61 -17.31
CA THR A 294 13.44 13.06 -17.84
C THR A 294 12.71 14.04 -16.93
N SER A 295 11.75 14.77 -17.50
CA SER A 295 10.87 15.67 -16.75
C SER A 295 9.88 14.91 -15.83
N SER A 296 9.63 13.63 -16.12
CA SER A 296 8.61 12.78 -15.51
C SER A 296 9.21 11.44 -15.02
N PRO A 297 10.05 11.45 -13.95
CA PRO A 297 10.77 10.26 -13.50
C PRO A 297 9.87 9.19 -12.85
N GLN A 298 8.57 9.46 -12.69
CA GLN A 298 7.69 8.65 -11.86
C GLN A 298 7.38 7.27 -12.47
N ALA A 299 7.48 7.12 -13.79
CA ALA A 299 7.30 5.83 -14.48
C ALA A 299 8.36 4.79 -14.08
N ALA A 300 9.54 5.23 -13.60
CA ALA A 300 10.59 4.34 -13.10
C ALA A 300 10.09 3.39 -11.99
N TRP A 301 9.20 3.86 -11.10
CA TRP A 301 8.64 3.02 -10.04
C TRP A 301 7.84 1.82 -10.59
N LEU A 302 7.09 2.03 -11.68
CA LEU A 302 6.32 0.97 -12.32
C LEU A 302 7.24 -0.01 -13.05
N LEU A 303 8.24 0.50 -13.79
CA LEU A 303 9.22 -0.34 -14.49
C LEU A 303 10.02 -1.23 -13.55
N ILE A 304 10.45 -0.69 -12.40
CA ILE A 304 11.13 -1.48 -11.37
C ILE A 304 10.19 -2.60 -10.87
N GLY A 305 8.92 -2.28 -10.62
CA GLY A 305 7.91 -3.27 -10.25
C GLY A 305 7.73 -4.38 -11.28
N ILE A 306 7.67 -4.03 -12.57
CA ILE A 306 7.59 -5.00 -13.68
C ILE A 306 8.86 -5.86 -13.71
N GLY A 307 10.05 -5.25 -13.66
CA GLY A 307 11.33 -5.96 -13.63
C GLY A 307 11.42 -6.96 -12.47
N ILE A 308 10.93 -6.59 -11.27
CA ILE A 308 10.87 -7.49 -10.11
C ILE A 308 9.94 -8.68 -10.39
N ARG A 309 8.76 -8.46 -11.01
CA ARG A 309 7.84 -9.55 -11.35
C ARG A 309 8.44 -10.51 -12.39
N LEU A 310 9.16 -9.98 -13.39
CA LEU A 310 9.86 -10.80 -14.38
C LEU A 310 11.02 -11.60 -13.74
N ALA A 311 11.76 -11.00 -12.81
CA ALA A 311 12.76 -11.71 -12.01
C ALA A 311 12.14 -12.81 -11.14
N GLN A 312 10.91 -12.59 -10.64
CA GLN A 312 10.17 -13.60 -9.89
C GLN A 312 9.73 -14.78 -10.75
N GLU A 313 9.25 -14.51 -11.96
CA GLU A 313 8.77 -15.52 -12.91
C GLU A 313 9.84 -16.59 -13.23
N VAL A 314 11.09 -16.17 -13.45
CA VAL A 314 12.21 -17.09 -13.72
C VAL A 314 12.91 -17.60 -12.46
N GLY A 315 12.42 -17.25 -11.27
CA GLY A 315 13.00 -17.67 -10.00
C GLY A 315 14.34 -17.00 -9.64
N ALA A 316 14.71 -15.87 -10.27
CA ALA A 316 15.99 -15.18 -10.02
C ALA A 316 16.10 -14.59 -8.61
N HIS A 317 14.98 -14.46 -7.90
CA HIS A 317 14.90 -14.05 -6.49
C HIS A 317 15.15 -15.19 -5.49
N ARG A 318 15.29 -16.44 -5.96
CA ARG A 318 15.46 -17.61 -5.10
C ARG A 318 16.89 -18.13 -5.11
N LYS A 319 17.32 -18.72 -4.01
CA LYS A 319 18.53 -19.54 -3.95
C LYS A 319 18.35 -20.83 -4.77
N ARG A 320 19.28 -21.11 -5.68
CA ARG A 320 19.28 -22.37 -6.44
C ARG A 320 19.95 -23.48 -5.63
N SER A 321 19.33 -24.67 -5.57
CA SER A 321 19.87 -25.83 -4.83
C SER A 321 21.09 -26.41 -5.56
N PRO A 322 22.19 -26.78 -4.86
CA PRO A 322 23.38 -27.41 -5.45
C PRO A 322 23.14 -28.82 -6.02
N GLN A 323 21.92 -29.35 -5.97
CA GLN A 323 21.64 -30.75 -6.30
C GLN A 323 21.47 -30.94 -7.80
N GLY A 324 22.58 -31.25 -8.48
CA GLY A 324 22.56 -32.07 -9.70
C GLY A 324 23.16 -31.48 -10.97
N VAL A 325 23.62 -30.23 -10.98
CA VAL A 325 24.32 -29.66 -12.14
C VAL A 325 25.81 -29.60 -11.80
N SER A 326 26.64 -30.38 -12.50
CA SER A 326 28.08 -30.15 -12.58
C SER A 326 28.29 -28.66 -12.83
N MET A 327 28.96 -27.92 -11.93
CA MET A 327 29.20 -26.47 -12.09
C MET A 327 30.04 -26.23 -13.34
N ASP A 328 29.35 -26.12 -14.47
CA ASP A 328 29.87 -25.47 -15.65
C ASP A 328 30.13 -24.01 -15.27
N LYS A 329 31.38 -23.57 -15.40
CA LYS A 329 31.81 -22.24 -14.99
C LYS A 329 31.15 -21.15 -15.85
N ASP A 330 30.67 -21.49 -17.05
CA ASP A 330 29.90 -20.59 -17.91
C ASP A 330 28.44 -20.44 -17.42
N LEU A 331 27.86 -21.48 -16.80
CA LEU A 331 26.56 -21.37 -16.11
C LEU A 331 26.65 -20.48 -14.87
N LEU A 332 27.75 -20.55 -14.10
CA LEU A 332 27.96 -19.69 -12.93
C LEU A 332 27.97 -18.21 -13.31
N LYS A 333 28.58 -17.85 -14.44
CA LYS A 333 28.61 -16.49 -14.98
C LYS A 333 27.21 -15.95 -15.23
N VAL A 334 26.37 -16.74 -15.91
CA VAL A 334 24.98 -16.38 -16.20
C VAL A 334 24.18 -16.25 -14.91
N GLU A 335 24.35 -17.17 -13.96
CA GLU A 335 23.67 -17.10 -12.66
C GLU A 335 24.05 -15.85 -11.86
N GLU A 336 25.33 -15.47 -11.87
CA GLU A 336 25.81 -14.27 -11.19
C GLU A 336 25.26 -12.99 -11.84
N LEU A 337 25.09 -12.96 -13.16
CA LEU A 337 24.44 -11.83 -13.86
C LEU A 337 22.95 -11.71 -13.52
N TRP A 338 22.21 -12.82 -13.46
CA TRP A 338 20.81 -12.81 -13.00
C TRP A 338 20.70 -12.31 -11.56
N LYS A 339 21.62 -12.75 -10.70
CA LYS A 339 21.70 -12.31 -9.31
C LYS A 339 21.97 -10.81 -9.20
N ARG A 340 22.95 -10.28 -9.95
CA ARG A 340 23.24 -8.84 -10.03
C ARG A 340 22.02 -8.04 -10.49
N ALA A 341 21.37 -8.45 -11.58
CA ALA A 341 20.15 -7.78 -12.08
C ALA A 341 19.02 -7.76 -11.04
N CYS A 342 18.77 -8.87 -10.34
CA CYS A 342 17.75 -8.94 -9.30
C CYS A 342 18.08 -8.00 -8.12
N TRP A 343 19.32 -7.99 -7.63
CA TRP A 343 19.73 -7.10 -6.55
C TRP A 343 19.72 -5.61 -6.94
N VAL A 344 20.04 -5.28 -8.19
CA VAL A 344 19.92 -3.90 -8.71
C VAL A 344 18.47 -3.44 -8.67
N LEU A 345 17.52 -4.27 -9.13
CA LEU A 345 16.08 -3.97 -9.06
C LEU A 345 15.59 -3.77 -7.63
N ILE A 346 15.95 -4.68 -6.71
CA ILE A 346 15.59 -4.59 -5.29
C ILE A 346 16.16 -3.31 -4.67
N THR A 347 17.42 -2.98 -4.96
CA THR A 347 18.09 -1.78 -4.46
C THR A 347 17.40 -0.51 -4.95
N MET A 348 17.10 -0.44 -6.25
CA MET A 348 16.38 0.70 -6.83
C MET A 348 14.98 0.87 -6.23
N ASP A 349 14.24 -0.23 -6.04
CA ASP A 349 12.92 -0.21 -5.41
C ASP A 349 12.98 0.36 -3.99
N ARG A 350 13.91 -0.14 -3.16
CA ARG A 350 14.09 0.31 -1.77
C ARG A 350 14.44 1.79 -1.66
N LEU A 351 15.38 2.26 -2.47
CA LEU A 351 15.79 3.66 -2.48
C LEU A 351 14.64 4.57 -2.94
N LEU A 352 13.98 4.24 -4.05
CA LEU A 352 12.88 5.04 -4.61
C LEU A 352 11.67 5.10 -3.67
N THR A 353 11.31 3.97 -3.05
CA THR A 353 10.17 3.88 -2.14
C THR A 353 10.43 4.57 -0.81
N SER A 354 11.68 4.56 -0.31
CA SER A 354 12.06 5.35 0.85
C SER A 354 11.92 6.86 0.62
N ALA A 355 12.29 7.34 -0.57
CA ALA A 355 12.22 8.75 -0.95
C ALA A 355 10.79 9.24 -1.23
N THR A 356 9.92 8.38 -1.75
CA THR A 356 8.54 8.71 -2.13
C THR A 356 7.50 8.33 -1.07
N GLY A 357 7.86 7.48 -0.13
CA GLY A 357 6.94 6.90 0.87
C GLY A 357 5.98 5.86 0.34
N ARG A 358 6.21 5.34 -0.86
CA ARG A 358 5.47 4.21 -1.42
C ARG A 358 5.91 2.91 -0.76
N ARG A 359 5.13 1.84 -0.97
CA ARG A 359 5.53 0.49 -0.59
C ARG A 359 6.43 -0.10 -1.68
N SER A 360 7.45 -0.83 -1.23
CA SER A 360 8.27 -1.68 -2.08
C SER A 360 7.48 -2.83 -2.67
N ALA A 361 7.93 -3.33 -3.81
CA ALA A 361 7.29 -4.41 -4.56
C ALA A 361 7.53 -5.80 -3.95
N LEU A 362 8.61 -5.96 -3.18
CA LEU A 362 9.04 -7.23 -2.56
C LEU A 362 9.35 -7.01 -1.08
N ASP A 363 8.90 -7.86 -0.15
CA ASP A 363 9.34 -7.84 1.24
C ASP A 363 10.54 -8.78 1.45
N ASP A 364 11.36 -8.55 2.48
CA ASP A 364 12.57 -9.37 2.72
C ASP A 364 12.26 -10.84 3.07
N GLU A 365 11.00 -11.18 3.35
CA GLU A 365 10.54 -12.56 3.57
C GLU A 365 10.19 -13.29 2.27
N ASP A 366 10.12 -12.56 1.15
CA ASP A 366 9.67 -13.08 -0.15
C ASP A 366 10.81 -13.59 -1.04
N PHE A 367 12.08 -13.46 -0.62
CA PHE A 367 13.26 -13.90 -1.37
C PHE A 367 14.37 -14.44 -0.46
N ASP A 368 15.21 -15.34 -0.99
CA ASP A 368 16.35 -15.96 -0.28
C ASP A 368 17.65 -15.92 -1.11
N LEU A 369 17.74 -15.01 -2.07
CA LEU A 369 18.87 -14.82 -2.98
C LEU A 369 20.20 -14.57 -2.24
N ASP A 370 21.26 -15.27 -2.66
CA ASP A 370 22.61 -15.06 -2.12
C ASP A 370 23.18 -13.69 -2.54
N LEU A 371 24.13 -13.15 -1.77
CA LEU A 371 24.83 -11.91 -2.15
C LEU A 371 25.69 -12.13 -3.42
N PRO A 372 25.92 -11.08 -4.22
CA PRO A 372 26.87 -11.12 -5.32
C PRO A 372 28.27 -11.54 -4.85
N ILE A 373 29.00 -12.22 -5.71
CA ILE A 373 30.39 -12.61 -5.46
C ILE A 373 31.24 -11.34 -5.44
N GLU A 374 32.00 -11.12 -4.37
CA GLU A 374 32.93 -9.99 -4.20
C GLU A 374 34.21 -10.21 -5.03
N CYS A 375 34.05 -10.24 -6.35
CA CYS A 375 35.10 -10.45 -7.32
C CYS A 375 34.90 -9.49 -8.50
N ASP A 376 35.95 -8.77 -8.86
CA ASP A 376 35.90 -7.83 -9.98
C ASP A 376 35.79 -8.59 -11.32
N ASP A 377 35.16 -7.94 -12.31
CA ASP A 377 34.80 -8.53 -13.60
C ASP A 377 36.01 -9.11 -14.35
N GLU A 378 37.18 -8.45 -14.26
CA GLU A 378 38.42 -8.89 -14.93
C GLU A 378 38.93 -10.27 -14.47
N TYR A 379 38.44 -10.79 -13.34
CA TYR A 379 38.84 -12.08 -12.77
C TYR A 379 37.84 -13.20 -13.01
N TRP A 380 36.74 -12.95 -13.70
CA TRP A 380 35.74 -13.99 -14.00
C TRP A 380 36.26 -15.00 -15.04
N ASP A 381 36.94 -14.50 -16.07
CA ASP A 381 37.42 -15.27 -17.22
C ASP A 381 38.92 -15.63 -17.13
N ASN A 382 39.44 -15.83 -15.91
CA ASN A 382 40.86 -16.16 -15.71
C ASN A 382 41.28 -17.41 -16.53
N PRO A 383 42.44 -17.37 -17.22
CA PRO A 383 42.98 -18.52 -17.94
C PRO A 383 43.15 -19.76 -17.06
N ASP A 384 43.50 -19.57 -15.78
CA ASP A 384 43.48 -20.62 -14.77
C ASP A 384 42.03 -20.81 -14.25
N PRO A 385 41.39 -21.96 -14.52
CA PRO A 385 40.03 -22.21 -14.07
C PRO A 385 39.87 -22.11 -12.54
N GLU A 386 40.90 -22.39 -11.75
CA GLU A 386 40.83 -22.36 -10.28
C GLU A 386 40.86 -20.94 -9.71
N LEU A 387 41.28 -19.96 -10.51
CA LEU A 387 41.32 -18.54 -10.14
C LEU A 387 40.11 -17.75 -10.64
N ARG A 388 39.20 -18.37 -11.41
CA ARG A 388 37.96 -17.74 -11.87
C ARG A 388 37.06 -17.39 -10.67
N PHE A 389 36.42 -16.22 -10.72
CA PHE A 389 35.55 -15.69 -9.66
C PHE A 389 36.24 -15.55 -8.29
N LYS A 390 37.58 -15.40 -8.27
CA LYS A 390 38.34 -15.13 -7.05
C LYS A 390 39.09 -13.81 -7.16
N GLN A 391 38.82 -12.93 -6.21
CA GLN A 391 39.56 -11.68 -6.08
C GLN A 391 41.01 -11.97 -5.65
N PRO A 392 42.03 -11.35 -6.29
CA PRO A 392 43.43 -11.50 -5.87
C PRO A 392 43.67 -11.06 -4.43
N GLU A 393 44.56 -11.78 -3.74
CA GLU A 393 44.93 -11.46 -2.36
C GLU A 393 45.54 -10.05 -2.26
N GLY A 394 45.09 -9.27 -1.27
CA GLY A 394 45.52 -7.89 -1.06
C GLY A 394 44.91 -6.84 -2.01
N LYS A 395 44.08 -7.25 -2.99
CA LYS A 395 43.36 -6.32 -3.87
C LYS A 395 41.90 -6.16 -3.44
N PRO A 396 41.47 -4.97 -2.97
CA PRO A 396 40.06 -4.72 -2.65
C PRO A 396 39.14 -4.88 -3.86
N SER A 397 37.94 -5.45 -3.68
CA SER A 397 36.95 -5.58 -4.76
C SER A 397 36.02 -4.36 -4.86
N LEU A 398 35.75 -3.94 -6.09
CA LEU A 398 34.76 -2.92 -6.43
C LEU A 398 33.32 -3.37 -6.15
N ILE A 399 33.06 -4.68 -6.06
CA ILE A 399 31.73 -5.21 -5.74
C ILE A 399 31.39 -5.08 -4.24
N THR A 400 32.41 -4.94 -3.37
CA THR A 400 32.23 -4.81 -1.90
C THR A 400 31.27 -3.68 -1.53
N ALA A 401 31.34 -2.53 -2.23
CA ALA A 401 30.45 -1.42 -1.92
C ALA A 401 28.98 -1.78 -2.20
N PHE A 402 28.71 -2.54 -3.26
CA PHE A 402 27.35 -2.97 -3.59
C PHE A 402 26.82 -4.00 -2.60
N THR A 403 27.64 -4.96 -2.15
CA THR A 403 27.22 -5.92 -1.10
C THR A 403 26.93 -5.21 0.23
N LEU A 404 27.70 -4.18 0.59
CA LEU A 404 27.42 -3.31 1.74
C LEU A 404 26.12 -2.54 1.56
N THR A 405 25.85 -1.99 0.37
CA THR A 405 24.57 -1.33 0.03
C THR A 405 23.38 -2.29 0.14
N ILE A 406 23.52 -3.54 -0.30
CA ILE A 406 22.46 -4.56 -0.15
C ILE A 406 22.16 -4.81 1.33
N ARG A 407 23.19 -4.99 2.16
CA ARG A 407 23.03 -5.17 3.62
C ARG A 407 22.41 -3.93 4.27
N PHE A 408 22.80 -2.73 3.84
CA PHE A 408 22.20 -1.48 4.28
C PHE A 408 20.71 -1.39 3.96
N ASN A 409 20.31 -1.83 2.76
CA ASN A 409 18.93 -1.82 2.30
C ASN A 409 18.01 -2.69 3.16
N GLN A 410 18.53 -3.72 3.84
CA GLN A 410 17.79 -4.50 4.83
C GLN A 410 17.44 -3.66 6.07
N ILE A 411 18.38 -2.84 6.56
CA ILE A 411 18.14 -1.88 7.66
C ILE A 411 17.13 -0.82 7.23
N LEU A 412 17.25 -0.30 6.00
CA LEU A 412 16.29 0.62 5.40
C LEU A 412 14.89 0.01 5.34
N ALA A 413 14.76 -1.24 4.89
CA ALA A 413 13.49 -1.95 4.80
C ALA A 413 12.84 -2.13 6.17
N VAL A 414 13.62 -2.48 7.20
CA VAL A 414 13.13 -2.54 8.59
C VAL A 414 12.65 -1.17 9.05
N SER A 415 13.45 -0.12 8.84
CA SER A 415 13.11 1.26 9.22
C SER A 415 11.80 1.72 8.60
N MET A 416 11.60 1.45 7.31
CA MET A 416 10.37 1.76 6.58
C MET A 416 9.17 0.97 7.11
N ARG A 417 9.36 -0.31 7.46
CA ARG A 417 8.32 -1.20 7.98
C ARG A 417 8.01 -1.00 9.47
N THR A 418 8.78 -0.21 10.21
CA THR A 418 8.52 0.06 11.64
C THR A 418 8.12 1.52 11.87
N ILE A 419 8.96 2.47 11.45
CA ILE A 419 8.79 3.91 11.76
C ILE A 419 7.67 4.53 10.92
N TYR A 420 7.59 4.15 9.65
CA TYR A 420 6.65 4.75 8.69
C TYR A 420 5.36 3.97 8.52
N LEU A 421 5.04 3.09 9.48
CA LEU A 421 3.79 2.35 9.48
C LEU A 421 2.57 3.28 9.41
N VAL A 422 1.65 2.94 8.52
CA VAL A 422 0.35 3.62 8.43
C VAL A 422 -0.43 3.37 9.73
N LYS A 423 -0.30 2.17 10.31
CA LYS A 423 -0.94 1.71 11.54
C LYS A 423 0.08 1.01 12.44
N PRO A 424 0.56 1.63 13.54
CA PRO A 424 1.42 0.95 14.50
C PRO A 424 0.66 -0.21 15.16
N ARG A 425 1.33 -1.33 15.40
CA ARG A 425 0.75 -2.54 16.05
C ARG A 425 0.77 -2.47 17.59
N VAL A 426 1.04 -1.30 18.15
CA VAL A 426 1.25 -1.05 19.59
C VAL A 426 0.20 -0.06 20.09
N SER A 427 -0.31 -0.26 21.31
CA SER A 427 -1.28 0.66 21.94
C SER A 427 -0.70 2.07 22.08
N LYS A 428 -1.56 3.08 22.21
CA LYS A 428 -1.11 4.47 22.31
C LYS A 428 -0.26 4.73 23.56
N GLU A 429 -0.51 4.03 24.67
CA GLU A 429 0.27 4.20 25.90
C GLU A 429 1.71 3.68 25.76
N LEU A 430 1.89 2.52 25.10
CA LEU A 430 3.20 1.88 24.91
C LEU A 430 3.92 2.34 23.63
N LEU A 431 3.27 3.17 22.81
CA LEU A 431 3.80 3.60 21.52
C LEU A 431 5.14 4.32 21.67
N HIS A 432 5.29 5.12 22.72
CA HIS A 432 6.51 5.88 23.00
C HIS A 432 7.68 4.96 23.36
N GLU A 433 7.52 4.09 24.36
CA GLU A 433 8.55 3.11 24.75
C GLU A 433 8.91 2.14 23.62
N TRP A 434 7.93 1.81 22.77
CA TRP A 434 8.17 1.01 21.58
C TRP A 434 8.96 1.78 20.51
N GLN A 435 8.62 3.05 20.27
CA GLN A 435 9.35 3.92 19.35
C GLN A 435 10.80 4.11 19.80
N ASP A 436 11.03 4.36 21.08
CA ASP A 436 12.37 4.51 21.65
C ASP A 436 13.21 3.24 21.49
N ARG A 437 12.64 2.07 21.79
CA ARG A 437 13.33 0.78 21.57
C ARG A 437 13.64 0.52 20.10
N VAL A 438 12.67 0.72 19.21
CA VAL A 438 12.84 0.47 17.77
C VAL A 438 13.88 1.40 17.16
N VAL A 439 13.85 2.70 17.51
CA VAL A 439 14.86 3.66 17.04
C VAL A 439 16.25 3.28 17.56
N SER A 440 16.36 2.89 18.83
CA SER A 440 17.63 2.42 19.41
C SER A 440 18.17 1.15 18.73
N GLU A 441 17.31 0.17 18.43
CA GLU A 441 17.69 -1.04 17.69
C GLU A 441 18.17 -0.71 16.27
N ILE A 442 17.48 0.19 15.57
CA ILE A 442 17.89 0.64 14.23
C ILE A 442 19.22 1.41 14.29
N ASP A 443 19.38 2.33 15.23
CA ASP A 443 20.64 3.07 15.40
C ASP A 443 21.80 2.13 15.73
N SER A 444 21.57 1.10 16.55
CA SER A 444 22.59 0.08 16.83
C SER A 444 22.97 -0.72 15.57
N ALA A 445 21.99 -1.14 14.77
CA ALA A 445 22.22 -1.82 13.51
C ALA A 445 22.96 -0.93 12.48
N LEU A 446 22.61 0.36 12.42
CA LEU A 446 23.27 1.35 11.57
C LEU A 446 24.73 1.55 11.96
N ASN A 447 25.02 1.73 13.25
CA ASN A 447 26.39 1.91 13.74
C ASN A 447 27.23 0.65 13.49
N LYS A 448 26.67 -0.54 13.73
CA LYS A 448 27.35 -1.80 13.42
C LYS A 448 27.69 -1.91 11.93
N TRP A 449 26.73 -1.58 11.05
CA TRP A 449 26.98 -1.58 9.61
C TRP A 449 28.07 -0.58 9.22
N LEU A 450 28.13 0.60 9.86
CA LEU A 450 29.18 1.59 9.64
C LEU A 450 30.56 1.06 10.08
N ASP A 451 30.62 0.33 11.20
CA ASP A 451 31.85 -0.29 11.71
C ASP A 451 32.38 -1.39 10.79
N ASP A 452 31.46 -2.13 10.15
CA ASP A 452 31.75 -3.21 9.18
C ASP A 452 32.33 -2.67 7.85
N ILE A 453 32.28 -1.35 7.58
CA ILE A 453 32.88 -0.78 6.37
C ILE A 453 34.41 -0.92 6.44
N PRO A 454 35.03 -1.55 5.42
CA PRO A 454 36.47 -1.77 5.42
C PRO A 454 37.25 -0.46 5.25
N PRO A 455 38.50 -0.37 5.73
CA PRO A 455 39.27 0.88 5.74
C PRO A 455 39.37 1.58 4.38
N TYR A 456 39.46 0.83 3.28
CA TYR A 456 39.53 1.36 1.91
C TYR A 456 38.21 1.91 1.36
N LEU A 457 37.11 1.83 2.11
CA LEU A 457 35.81 2.43 1.79
C LEU A 457 35.34 3.45 2.84
N ARG A 458 36.11 3.68 3.92
CA ARG A 458 35.73 4.63 4.98
C ARG A 458 35.87 6.08 4.51
N TRP A 459 34.92 6.93 4.91
CA TRP A 459 34.95 8.33 4.53
C TRP A 459 36.03 9.11 5.30
N GLY A 460 36.71 10.05 4.62
CA GLY A 460 37.72 10.92 5.21
C GLY A 460 39.15 10.37 5.18
N THR A 461 39.41 9.32 4.40
CA THR A 461 40.77 8.88 4.06
C THR A 461 41.27 9.61 2.81
N ASP A 462 42.35 10.38 2.95
CA ASP A 462 42.88 11.28 1.91
C ASP A 462 43.51 10.58 0.68
N GLN A 463 43.57 9.24 0.67
CA GLN A 463 44.28 8.44 -0.33
C GLN A 463 43.39 7.50 -1.17
N LEU A 464 42.05 7.64 -1.11
CA LEU A 464 41.16 6.78 -1.91
C LEU A 464 41.38 7.01 -3.41
N SER A 465 41.32 5.95 -4.23
CA SER A 465 41.18 6.08 -5.69
C SER A 465 39.85 6.78 -6.05
N GLU A 466 39.69 7.22 -7.31
CA GLU A 466 38.42 7.81 -7.74
C GLU A 466 37.24 6.86 -7.53
N ASP A 467 37.40 5.60 -7.90
CA ASP A 467 36.40 4.54 -7.76
C ASP A 467 35.95 4.34 -6.30
N PHE A 468 36.91 4.14 -5.38
CA PHE A 468 36.60 3.96 -3.96
C PHE A 468 36.13 5.25 -3.30
N PHE A 469 36.51 6.43 -3.82
CA PHE A 469 35.97 7.70 -3.37
C PHE A 469 34.48 7.82 -3.70
N VAL A 470 34.07 7.47 -4.92
CA VAL A 470 32.65 7.48 -5.34
C VAL A 470 31.84 6.51 -4.49
N GLN A 471 32.34 5.29 -4.31
CA GLN A 471 31.69 4.27 -3.48
C GLN A 471 31.61 4.67 -2.01
N SER A 472 32.69 5.24 -1.45
CA SER A 472 32.69 5.76 -0.09
C SER A 472 31.68 6.88 0.11
N ALA A 473 31.59 7.82 -0.85
CA ALA A 473 30.60 8.89 -0.85
C ALA A 473 29.17 8.34 -0.85
N HIS A 474 28.90 7.32 -1.67
CA HIS A 474 27.60 6.66 -1.75
C HIS A 474 27.20 6.03 -0.40
N LEU A 475 28.08 5.18 0.17
CA LEU A 475 27.83 4.47 1.42
C LEU A 475 27.59 5.43 2.60
N HIS A 476 28.42 6.46 2.74
CA HIS A 476 28.29 7.37 3.87
C HIS A 476 27.14 8.35 3.69
N SER A 477 26.86 8.81 2.47
CA SER A 477 25.72 9.70 2.24
C SER A 477 24.39 8.97 2.44
N THR A 478 24.25 7.72 2.00
CA THR A 478 23.06 6.91 2.29
C THR A 478 22.90 6.65 3.78
N TYR A 479 24.00 6.38 4.51
CA TYR A 479 23.99 6.27 5.98
C TYR A 479 23.41 7.52 6.67
N TYR A 480 23.98 8.71 6.40
CA TYR A 480 23.50 9.94 7.02
C TYR A 480 22.07 10.29 6.57
N TYR A 481 21.70 9.95 5.34
CA TYR A 481 20.32 10.09 4.89
C TYR A 481 19.36 9.21 5.70
N LEU A 482 19.69 7.94 5.95
CA LEU A 482 18.86 7.04 6.75
C LEU A 482 18.81 7.48 8.22
N GLN A 483 19.89 8.03 8.78
CA GLN A 483 19.82 8.66 10.11
C GLN A 483 18.79 9.80 10.15
N ILE A 484 18.76 10.68 9.14
CA ILE A 484 17.71 11.70 9.02
C ILE A 484 16.34 11.04 8.89
N LEU A 485 16.22 10.00 8.06
CA LEU A 485 14.97 9.29 7.82
C LEU A 485 14.41 8.66 9.10
N VAL A 486 15.24 8.07 9.95
CA VAL A 486 14.85 7.44 11.22
C VAL A 486 14.41 8.49 12.24
N HIS A 487 15.16 9.59 12.36
CA HIS A 487 14.97 10.56 13.44
C HIS A 487 13.97 11.67 13.12
N ARG A 488 13.80 12.06 11.85
CA ARG A 488 12.92 13.20 11.48
C ARG A 488 11.45 13.09 11.89
N PRO A 489 10.80 11.90 12.03
CA PRO A 489 9.43 11.84 12.51
C PRO A 489 9.25 12.34 13.94
N PHE A 490 10.33 12.31 14.73
CA PHE A 490 10.39 12.63 16.15
C PHE A 490 10.90 14.06 16.44
N ILE A 491 11.18 14.85 15.40
CA ILE A 491 11.43 16.29 15.54
C ILE A 491 10.15 16.97 16.07
N PRO A 492 10.24 17.81 17.14
CA PRO A 492 9.10 18.51 17.73
C PRO A 492 8.24 19.27 16.72
N ARG A 493 6.94 19.43 17.02
CA ARG A 493 6.00 20.22 16.20
C ARG A 493 5.36 21.35 17.01
N PRO A 494 4.90 22.44 16.36
CA PRO A 494 4.36 23.60 17.05
C PRO A 494 3.14 23.28 17.93
N LYS A 495 2.30 22.33 17.50
CA LYS A 495 1.09 21.86 18.19
C LYS A 495 1.26 20.50 18.90
N LYS A 496 2.46 19.92 18.88
CA LYS A 496 2.74 18.61 19.50
C LYS A 496 4.20 18.55 19.96
N PRO A 497 4.48 18.75 21.26
CA PRO A 497 5.85 18.62 21.78
C PRO A 497 6.38 17.21 21.51
N SER A 498 7.70 17.10 21.29
CA SER A 498 8.30 15.77 21.14
C SER A 498 8.21 15.02 22.45
N THR A 499 7.74 13.78 22.38
CA THR A 499 7.72 12.89 23.53
C THR A 499 8.98 12.04 23.60
N ALA A 500 9.77 11.92 22.52
CA ALA A 500 10.93 11.03 22.39
C ALA A 500 12.08 11.37 23.36
N SER A 501 12.77 10.35 23.87
CA SER A 501 13.87 10.51 24.85
C SER A 501 15.21 10.96 24.24
N PHE A 502 15.35 10.96 22.92
CA PHE A 502 16.59 11.27 22.20
C PHE A 502 16.53 12.61 21.45
N PRO A 503 17.69 13.29 21.25
CA PRO A 503 17.74 14.62 20.65
C PRO A 503 17.67 14.56 19.11
N SER A 504 16.53 14.13 18.55
CA SER A 504 16.35 13.86 17.11
C SER A 504 16.74 15.03 16.20
N LEU A 505 16.41 16.27 16.58
CA LEU A 505 16.78 17.44 15.79
C LEU A 505 18.31 17.63 15.73
N ALA A 506 19.03 17.38 16.83
CA ALA A 506 20.48 17.46 16.87
C ALA A 506 21.14 16.33 16.04
N ILE A 507 20.61 15.11 16.14
CA ILE A 507 21.06 13.95 15.35
C ILE A 507 20.89 14.23 13.85
N CYS A 508 19.69 14.64 13.43
CA CYS A 508 19.41 15.03 12.05
C CYS A 508 20.31 16.17 11.56
N THR A 509 20.58 17.17 12.42
CA THR A 509 21.44 18.32 12.07
C THR A 509 22.89 17.88 11.83
N ASN A 510 23.43 16.98 12.65
CA ASN A 510 24.77 16.45 12.45
C ASN A 510 24.85 15.66 11.13
N ALA A 511 23.88 14.79 10.89
CA ALA A 511 23.79 14.04 9.64
C ALA A 511 23.65 14.97 8.41
N ALA A 512 22.84 16.02 8.50
CA ALA A 512 22.70 17.03 7.44
C ALA A 512 24.03 17.71 7.10
N ARG A 513 24.83 18.09 8.10
CA ARG A 513 26.16 18.69 7.89
C ARG A 513 27.13 17.73 7.23
N LYS A 514 27.09 16.45 7.61
CA LYS A 514 27.93 15.42 6.99
C LYS A 514 27.56 15.17 5.54
N LEU A 515 26.26 15.17 5.20
CA LEU A 515 25.79 15.12 3.81
C LEU A 515 26.32 16.29 2.98
N ILE A 516 26.25 17.51 3.52
CA ILE A 516 26.77 18.72 2.84
C ILE A 516 28.28 18.60 2.64
N GLN A 517 29.02 18.16 3.66
CA GLN A 517 30.47 17.96 3.57
C GLN A 517 30.83 16.95 2.47
N ILE A 518 30.12 15.82 2.40
CA ILE A 518 30.30 14.80 1.36
C ILE A 518 30.03 15.40 -0.02
N GLY A 519 28.91 16.09 -0.19
CA GLY A 519 28.54 16.68 -1.48
C GLY A 519 29.49 17.76 -1.96
N LEU A 520 29.98 18.63 -1.07
CA LEU A 520 31.01 19.62 -1.41
C LEU A 520 32.34 18.95 -1.78
N SER A 521 32.76 17.92 -1.04
CA SER A 521 33.98 17.18 -1.36
C SER A 521 33.89 16.49 -2.72
N PHE A 522 32.71 15.97 -3.06
CA PHE A 522 32.45 15.35 -4.36
C PHE A 522 32.51 16.38 -5.49
N ILE A 523 31.91 17.57 -5.31
CA ILE A 523 32.03 18.66 -6.28
C ILE A 523 33.49 19.10 -6.43
N ASP A 524 34.23 19.21 -5.33
CA ASP A 524 35.61 19.67 -5.38
C ASP A 524 36.53 18.68 -6.10
N ARG A 525 36.34 17.37 -5.86
CA ARG A 525 37.18 16.32 -6.43
C ARG A 525 36.74 15.87 -7.83
N MET A 526 35.45 15.59 -8.01
CA MET A 526 34.91 14.99 -9.24
C MET A 526 34.33 16.04 -10.20
N LYS A 527 34.16 17.29 -9.76
CA LYS A 527 33.52 18.38 -10.54
C LYS A 527 32.11 18.02 -11.01
N ASP A 528 31.44 17.13 -10.30
CA ASP A 528 30.13 16.59 -10.63
C ASP A 528 29.30 16.35 -9.36
N VAL A 529 28.06 15.88 -9.52
CA VAL A 529 27.20 15.42 -8.41
C VAL A 529 26.50 14.12 -8.80
N PRO A 530 26.57 13.05 -7.99
CA PRO A 530 25.86 11.80 -8.26
C PRO A 530 24.35 11.98 -8.28
N SER A 531 23.65 11.21 -9.10
CA SER A 531 22.20 11.36 -9.32
C SER A 531 21.33 11.20 -8.08
N TYR A 532 21.72 10.37 -7.10
CA TYR A 532 20.99 10.17 -5.86
C TYR A 532 21.15 11.32 -4.86
N MET A 533 22.27 12.05 -4.93
CA MET A 533 22.71 12.98 -3.88
C MET A 533 21.77 14.19 -3.71
N PRO A 534 21.22 14.82 -4.76
CA PRO A 534 20.29 15.94 -4.62
C PRO A 534 19.08 15.66 -3.72
N PHE A 535 18.57 14.43 -3.71
CA PHE A 535 17.47 14.03 -2.82
C PHE A 535 17.88 13.98 -1.35
N HIS A 536 19.10 13.51 -1.05
CA HIS A 536 19.66 13.52 0.30
C HIS A 536 19.91 14.97 0.76
N ILE A 537 20.45 15.82 -0.12
CA ILE A 537 20.75 17.23 0.15
C ILE A 537 19.49 18.05 0.42
N LEU A 538 18.38 17.77 -0.28
CA LEU A 538 17.10 18.39 0.02
C LEU A 538 16.66 18.11 1.47
N SER A 539 16.80 16.86 1.93
CA SER A 539 16.47 16.48 3.31
C SER A 539 17.37 17.20 4.32
N ALA A 540 18.66 17.35 4.01
CA ALA A 540 19.61 18.10 4.83
C ALA A 540 19.21 19.59 4.95
N ALA A 541 18.89 20.23 3.83
CA ALA A 541 18.51 21.65 3.81
C ALA A 541 17.25 21.92 4.65
N VAL A 542 16.22 21.07 4.49
CA VAL A 542 14.96 21.18 5.23
C VAL A 542 15.18 20.97 6.73
N VAL A 543 16.08 20.06 7.15
CA VAL A 543 16.46 19.89 8.56
C VAL A 543 17.13 21.15 9.14
N LEU A 544 18.04 21.78 8.41
CA LEU A 544 18.70 23.00 8.86
C LEU A 544 17.71 24.17 9.00
N LEU A 545 16.79 24.32 8.04
CA LEU A 545 15.71 25.32 8.13
C LEU A 545 14.80 25.08 9.35
N LEU A 546 14.42 23.82 9.63
CA LEU A 546 13.65 23.48 10.83
C LEU A 546 14.42 23.81 12.12
N ARG A 547 15.74 23.62 12.15
CA ARG A 547 16.56 23.95 13.31
C ARG A 547 16.65 25.46 13.55
N ILE A 548 16.84 26.25 12.49
CA ILE A 548 16.82 27.71 12.57
C ILE A 548 15.49 28.16 13.18
N TRP A 549 14.38 27.65 12.64
CA TRP A 549 13.05 28.01 13.08
C TRP A 549 12.75 27.61 14.54
N GLU A 550 13.09 26.39 14.94
CA GLU A 550 12.89 25.94 16.33
C GLU A 550 13.69 26.79 17.32
N SER A 551 14.96 27.10 16.97
CA SER A 551 15.83 27.95 17.79
C SER A 551 15.30 29.39 17.89
N GLN A 552 14.70 29.91 16.82
CA GLN A 552 14.08 31.23 16.80
C GLN A 552 12.87 31.27 17.73
N LYS A 553 12.02 30.24 17.67
CA LYS A 553 10.83 30.11 18.53
C LYS A 553 11.19 29.97 20.01
N SER A 554 12.23 29.22 20.35
CA SER A 554 12.69 29.06 21.74
C SER A 554 13.47 30.27 22.27
N GLY A 555 13.72 31.29 21.44
CA GLY A 555 14.55 32.44 21.82
C GLY A 555 16.03 32.10 22.02
N THR A 556 16.49 30.95 21.52
CA THR A 556 17.87 30.46 21.69
C THR A 556 18.73 30.62 20.43
N LEU A 557 18.18 31.18 19.35
CA LEU A 557 18.92 31.41 18.11
C LEU A 557 19.92 32.56 18.29
N THR A 558 21.21 32.25 18.17
CA THR A 558 22.28 33.26 18.11
C THR A 558 22.58 33.62 16.67
N GLU A 559 23.08 34.84 16.44
CA GLU A 559 23.49 35.31 15.12
C GLU A 559 24.53 34.38 14.46
N GLN A 560 25.49 33.89 15.24
CA GLN A 560 26.49 32.94 14.77
C GLN A 560 25.85 31.61 14.34
N GLN A 561 24.84 31.14 15.06
CA GLN A 561 24.15 29.89 14.75
C GLN A 561 23.29 30.02 13.49
N TYR A 562 22.60 31.16 13.33
CA TYR A 562 21.84 31.48 12.13
C TYR A 562 22.75 31.51 10.89
N ARG A 563 23.86 32.26 10.95
CA ARG A 563 24.82 32.34 9.83
C ARG A 563 25.35 30.97 9.42
N LYS A 564 25.75 30.13 10.39
CA LYS A 564 26.30 28.80 10.13
C LYS A 564 25.27 27.86 9.48
N ASP A 565 24.03 27.88 9.94
CA ASP A 565 23.00 26.99 9.37
C ASP A 565 22.52 27.49 8.00
N MET A 566 22.44 28.81 7.80
CA MET A 566 22.15 29.41 6.48
C MET A 566 23.27 29.19 5.48
N GLU A 567 24.54 29.24 5.89
CA GLU A 567 25.67 28.82 5.06
C GLU A 567 25.51 27.36 4.61
N GLY A 568 25.10 26.47 5.52
CA GLY A 568 24.77 25.09 5.18
C GLY A 568 23.64 24.97 4.15
N VAL A 569 22.56 25.74 4.30
CA VAL A 569 21.45 25.79 3.35
C VAL A 569 21.89 26.31 1.98
N ASN A 570 22.74 27.34 1.93
CA ASN A 570 23.32 27.86 0.69
C ASN A 570 24.22 26.83 0.01
N ASN A 571 24.99 26.07 0.78
CA ASN A 571 25.78 24.95 0.25
C ASN A 571 24.88 23.85 -0.33
N CYS A 572 23.72 23.56 0.28
CA CYS A 572 22.73 22.66 -0.32
C CYS A 572 22.25 23.18 -1.68
N LEU A 573 21.89 24.47 -1.78
CA LEU A 573 21.49 25.10 -3.03
C LEU A 573 22.59 25.01 -4.09
N LYS A 574 23.86 25.23 -3.71
CA LYS A 574 25.03 25.09 -4.60
C LYS A 574 25.14 23.66 -5.14
N ILE A 575 24.99 22.64 -4.29
CA ILE A 575 25.08 21.24 -4.71
C ILE A 575 23.96 20.87 -5.68
N VAL A 576 22.70 21.20 -5.35
CA VAL A 576 21.56 20.93 -6.24
C VAL A 576 21.69 21.70 -7.55
N LYS A 577 22.22 22.93 -7.52
CA LYS A 577 22.47 23.74 -8.72
C LYS A 577 23.52 23.12 -9.65
N MET A 578 24.51 22.43 -9.10
CA MET A 578 25.48 21.68 -9.91
C MET A 578 24.81 20.50 -10.60
N ALA A 579 23.99 19.73 -9.87
CA ALA A 579 23.26 18.58 -10.42
C ALA A 579 22.20 18.96 -11.47
N GLU A 580 21.63 20.17 -11.35
CA GLU A 580 20.67 20.73 -12.31
C GLU A 580 21.17 20.62 -13.76
N LYS A 581 22.47 20.81 -14.02
CA LYS A 581 23.05 20.78 -15.38
C LYS A 581 22.76 19.50 -16.17
N LYS A 582 22.52 18.38 -15.49
CA LYS A 582 22.31 17.06 -16.09
C LYS A 582 20.90 16.51 -15.88
N SER A 583 20.10 17.13 -14.99
CA SER A 583 18.82 16.57 -14.56
C SER A 583 17.74 17.64 -14.37
N LEU A 584 16.65 17.53 -15.15
CA LEU A 584 15.48 18.40 -15.06
C LEU A 584 14.83 18.33 -13.67
N SER A 585 14.80 17.13 -13.08
CA SER A 585 14.28 16.92 -11.72
C SER A 585 15.06 17.70 -10.67
N CYS A 586 16.37 17.88 -10.84
CA CYS A 586 17.17 18.68 -9.92
C CYS A 586 16.87 20.19 -10.02
N GLY A 587 16.48 20.68 -11.20
CA GLY A 587 15.99 22.05 -11.35
C GLY A 587 14.68 22.29 -10.59
N LYS A 588 13.74 21.33 -10.62
CA LYS A 588 12.53 21.36 -9.79
C LYS A 588 12.87 21.39 -8.30
N LEU A 589 13.81 20.54 -7.87
CA LEU A 589 14.27 20.49 -6.47
C LEU A 589 14.92 21.81 -6.03
N TRP A 590 15.70 22.44 -6.91
CA TRP A 590 16.31 23.74 -6.64
C TRP A 590 15.24 24.82 -6.45
N ASP A 591 14.25 24.89 -7.35
CA ASP A 591 13.15 25.86 -7.25
C ASP A 591 12.37 25.69 -5.94
N ILE A 592 12.05 24.45 -5.57
CA ILE A 592 11.38 24.13 -4.30
C ILE A 592 12.22 24.62 -3.12
N LEU A 593 13.52 24.32 -3.10
CA LEU A 593 14.38 24.70 -1.99
C LEU A 593 14.55 26.22 -1.90
N SER A 594 14.83 26.91 -3.01
CA SER A 594 14.99 28.36 -3.05
C SER A 594 13.78 29.10 -2.46
N ASN A 595 12.56 28.63 -2.77
CA ASN A 595 11.33 29.19 -2.22
C ASN A 595 11.17 28.95 -0.70
N LEU A 596 11.74 27.86 -0.19
CA LEU A 596 11.77 27.59 1.26
C LEU A 596 12.79 28.49 1.99
N VAL A 597 13.85 28.97 1.32
CA VAL A 597 14.90 29.80 1.93
C VAL A 597 14.50 31.26 2.13
N VAL A 598 13.58 31.82 1.32
CA VAL A 598 13.10 33.20 1.49
C VAL A 598 12.38 33.35 2.84
N VAL A 599 13.12 33.81 3.86
CA VAL A 599 12.70 34.13 5.22
C VAL A 599 13.35 35.49 5.54
N ASN A 600 12.52 36.54 5.58
CA ASN A 600 12.75 37.88 6.12
C ASN A 600 14.16 38.48 5.94
N GLU A 601 14.40 39.14 4.80
CA GLU A 601 15.13 40.41 4.87
C GLU A 601 14.16 41.48 5.39
N THR A 602 14.12 41.71 6.71
CA THR A 602 13.73 43.02 7.25
C THR A 602 14.20 43.20 8.69
N GLN A 603 14.91 44.32 8.90
CA GLN A 603 15.47 44.93 10.12
C GLN A 603 16.82 44.36 10.62
N GLU A 604 17.93 45.10 10.77
CA GLU A 604 18.14 46.55 10.99
C GLU A 604 19.62 46.95 10.73
N SER A 605 19.87 48.08 10.06
CA SER A 605 20.70 49.22 10.55
C SER A 605 21.20 50.13 9.41
N SER A 606 20.97 51.42 9.64
CA SER A 606 21.34 52.60 8.86
C SER A 606 22.84 52.75 8.59
N ASN A 607 23.24 53.04 7.34
CA ASN A 607 23.75 54.37 6.93
C ASN A 607 24.49 54.33 5.57
N THR A 608 24.29 55.43 4.85
CA THR A 608 25.13 56.03 3.79
C THR A 608 25.12 55.47 2.35
N THR A 609 24.53 56.34 1.50
CA THR A 609 24.92 56.73 0.12
C THR A 609 24.50 55.88 -1.08
N THR A 610 23.43 56.37 -1.74
CA THR A 610 23.15 56.52 -3.21
C THR A 610 23.47 55.36 -4.15
N PRO A 611 22.50 54.97 -5.02
CA PRO A 611 22.57 55.47 -6.40
C PRO A 611 21.22 55.71 -7.13
N SER A 612 21.38 56.39 -8.28
CA SER A 612 20.49 56.87 -9.34
C SER A 612 19.33 55.99 -9.85
N PRO A 613 18.38 56.57 -10.65
CA PRO A 613 17.01 56.09 -10.80
C PRO A 613 16.81 55.05 -11.92
N ALA A 614 15.88 54.12 -11.68
CA ALA A 614 15.30 53.24 -12.69
C ALA A 614 13.99 53.86 -13.25
N PRO A 615 13.62 53.57 -14.51
CA PRO A 615 12.74 54.41 -15.31
C PRO A 615 11.25 54.30 -14.94
N VAL A 616 10.58 55.44 -15.06
CA VAL A 616 9.13 55.63 -14.95
C VAL A 616 8.47 55.08 -16.22
N TYR A 617 7.52 54.16 -16.06
CA TYR A 617 6.50 53.86 -17.09
C TYR A 617 5.16 54.49 -16.68
N PRO A 618 4.40 55.04 -17.64
CA PRO A 618 3.19 55.80 -17.36
C PRO A 618 2.00 54.90 -17.00
N PRO A 619 1.01 55.41 -16.25
CA PRO A 619 -0.19 54.66 -15.90
C PRO A 619 -1.13 54.58 -17.12
N SER A 620 -1.49 53.36 -17.52
CA SER A 620 -2.59 53.12 -18.47
C SER A 620 -3.91 52.91 -17.70
N PRO A 621 -5.07 53.34 -18.22
CA PRO A 621 -6.20 53.75 -17.41
C PRO A 621 -7.06 52.58 -16.94
N PHE A 622 -7.50 52.71 -15.69
CA PHE A 622 -8.53 51.91 -15.05
C PHE A 622 -9.80 51.85 -15.91
N THR A 623 -10.18 50.65 -16.32
CA THR A 623 -11.58 50.34 -16.64
C THR A 623 -12.17 49.69 -15.40
N GLN A 624 -13.12 50.37 -14.76
CA GLN A 624 -13.82 49.86 -13.59
C GLN A 624 -14.53 48.54 -13.92
N PRO A 625 -14.42 47.48 -13.11
CA PRO A 625 -15.34 46.37 -13.18
C PRO A 625 -16.74 46.86 -12.78
N ALA A 626 -17.72 46.57 -13.62
CA ALA A 626 -19.12 46.79 -13.31
C ALA A 626 -19.52 46.03 -12.02
N ALA A 627 -20.44 46.62 -11.28
CA ALA A 627 -21.04 46.06 -10.07
C ALA A 627 -21.53 44.61 -10.28
N PRO A 628 -21.51 43.77 -9.22
CA PRO A 628 -21.89 42.37 -9.31
C PRO A 628 -23.35 42.26 -9.74
N SER A 629 -23.57 41.82 -10.98
CA SER A 629 -24.83 41.22 -11.38
C SER A 629 -25.01 39.93 -10.59
N ALA A 630 -26.23 39.70 -10.12
CA ALA A 630 -26.64 38.53 -9.38
C ALA A 630 -26.16 37.23 -10.03
N ALA A 631 -25.85 36.26 -9.15
CA ALA A 631 -25.38 34.92 -9.45
C ALA A 631 -26.00 34.31 -10.72
N ASP A 632 -25.14 33.78 -11.59
CA ASP A 632 -25.52 32.78 -12.58
C ASP A 632 -25.13 31.39 -12.02
N PRO A 633 -26.09 30.53 -11.67
CA PRO A 633 -25.88 29.23 -11.05
C PRO A 633 -25.77 28.15 -12.13
N ASP A 634 -24.69 28.09 -12.90
CA ASP A 634 -24.48 26.94 -13.80
C ASP A 634 -23.01 26.76 -14.24
N THR A 635 -22.26 25.99 -13.45
CA THR A 635 -21.05 25.26 -13.94
C THR A 635 -21.21 23.80 -13.51
N GLY A 636 -22.11 23.09 -14.20
CA GLY A 636 -22.52 21.73 -13.90
C GLY A 636 -21.45 20.68 -14.27
N LEU A 637 -20.80 20.11 -13.25
CA LEU A 637 -20.78 18.66 -13.16
C LEU A 637 -22.18 18.26 -12.68
N PRO A 638 -22.93 17.39 -13.37
CA PRO A 638 -24.18 16.91 -12.80
C PRO A 638 -23.78 15.99 -11.65
N TRP A 639 -23.72 16.50 -10.42
CA TRP A 639 -23.66 15.64 -9.24
C TRP A 639 -25.01 14.93 -9.14
N ALA A 640 -25.23 13.91 -9.97
CA ALA A 640 -26.29 12.94 -9.80
C ALA A 640 -26.16 12.36 -8.39
N GLY A 641 -27.30 12.19 -7.70
CA GLY A 641 -27.35 11.81 -6.30
C GLY A 641 -26.53 10.54 -6.03
N PHE A 642 -25.41 10.68 -5.29
CA PHE A 642 -24.61 9.54 -4.86
C PHE A 642 -25.07 9.12 -3.47
N TYR A 643 -25.97 8.14 -3.48
CA TYR A 643 -26.63 7.63 -2.29
C TYR A 643 -26.45 6.12 -2.13
N PRO A 644 -25.34 5.67 -1.51
CA PRO A 644 -25.15 4.28 -1.13
C PRO A 644 -26.03 3.86 0.05
N ALA A 645 -26.72 2.73 -0.11
CA ALA A 645 -27.23 1.92 0.99
C ALA A 645 -26.20 0.85 1.38
N ILE A 646 -25.84 0.79 2.66
CA ILE A 646 -24.95 -0.24 3.21
C ILE A 646 -25.80 -1.18 4.07
N VAL A 647 -25.85 -2.45 3.69
CA VAL A 647 -26.59 -3.50 4.41
C VAL A 647 -25.65 -4.19 5.40
N GLY A 648 -25.80 -3.85 6.66
CA GLY A 648 -24.99 -4.25 7.81
C GLY A 648 -24.53 -3.02 8.61
N GLY A 649 -24.44 -3.16 9.93
CA GLY A 649 -23.96 -2.15 10.87
C GLY A 649 -22.72 -2.63 11.63
N GLY A 650 -22.02 -3.64 11.11
CA GLY A 650 -20.75 -4.13 11.66
C GLY A 650 -19.53 -3.28 11.27
N PRO A 651 -18.31 -3.72 11.65
CA PRO A 651 -17.09 -2.96 11.36
C PRO A 651 -16.86 -2.62 9.90
N SER A 652 -17.15 -3.57 8.99
CA SER A 652 -16.95 -3.36 7.55
C SER A 652 -17.81 -2.22 7.02
N ALA A 653 -19.06 -2.14 7.48
CA ALA A 653 -19.99 -1.09 7.08
C ALA A 653 -19.51 0.29 7.51
N PHE A 654 -19.14 0.46 8.78
CA PHE A 654 -18.64 1.73 9.28
C PHE A 654 -17.28 2.11 8.67
N TYR A 655 -16.42 1.14 8.34
CA TYR A 655 -15.17 1.44 7.62
C TYR A 655 -15.41 1.87 6.17
N VAL A 656 -16.36 1.25 5.45
CA VAL A 656 -16.80 1.73 4.12
C VAL A 656 -17.35 3.14 4.25
N ALA A 657 -18.28 3.38 5.18
CA ALA A 657 -18.91 4.69 5.40
C ALA A 657 -17.89 5.80 5.70
N SER A 658 -16.98 5.56 6.66
CA SER A 658 -15.91 6.49 7.03
C SER A 658 -14.95 6.78 5.86
N ARG A 659 -14.68 5.79 5.02
CA ARG A 659 -13.82 5.97 3.85
C ARG A 659 -14.52 6.79 2.77
N LEU A 660 -15.78 6.49 2.46
CA LEU A 660 -16.58 7.25 1.49
C LEU A 660 -16.76 8.71 1.93
N GLN A 661 -17.08 8.97 3.20
CA GLN A 661 -17.10 10.33 3.78
C GLN A 661 -15.82 11.11 3.50
N LYS A 662 -14.67 10.45 3.68
CA LYS A 662 -13.37 11.08 3.47
C LYS A 662 -13.09 11.36 1.99
N LEU A 663 -13.49 10.46 1.10
CA LEU A 663 -13.22 10.59 -0.34
C LEU A 663 -14.17 11.59 -1.02
N LEU A 664 -15.40 11.70 -0.52
CA LEU A 664 -16.47 12.51 -1.09
C LEU A 664 -16.84 13.70 -0.19
N SER A 665 -15.88 14.20 0.60
CA SER A 665 -16.13 15.23 1.60
C SER A 665 -16.69 16.53 1.02
N THR A 666 -16.41 16.81 -0.25
CA THR A 666 -16.81 18.02 -0.99
C THR A 666 -18.10 17.87 -1.78
N ASN A 667 -18.73 16.68 -1.83
CA ASN A 667 -19.97 16.46 -2.57
C ASN A 667 -21.19 16.81 -1.67
N PRO A 668 -21.96 17.86 -1.97
CA PRO A 668 -23.12 18.24 -1.17
C PRO A 668 -24.29 17.23 -1.28
N ASN A 669 -24.36 16.49 -2.39
CA ASN A 669 -25.40 15.50 -2.71
C ASN A 669 -25.02 14.09 -2.25
N PHE A 670 -24.01 13.96 -1.38
CA PHE A 670 -23.58 12.68 -0.82
C PHE A 670 -24.35 12.35 0.47
N ARG A 671 -24.95 11.16 0.50
CA ARG A 671 -25.61 10.59 1.68
C ARG A 671 -25.28 9.10 1.80
N ILE A 672 -25.24 8.56 3.02
CA ILE A 672 -25.08 7.12 3.25
C ILE A 672 -26.15 6.65 4.23
N HIS A 673 -26.86 5.58 3.89
CA HIS A 673 -27.78 4.91 4.79
C HIS A 673 -27.25 3.53 5.17
N LEU A 674 -27.07 3.27 6.45
CA LEU A 674 -26.70 1.96 6.99
C LEU A 674 -27.95 1.29 7.54
N PHE A 675 -28.22 0.05 7.12
CA PHE A 675 -29.32 -0.76 7.61
C PHE A 675 -28.76 -1.97 8.35
N ASP A 676 -29.18 -2.23 9.59
CA ASP A 676 -28.81 -3.46 10.29
C ASP A 676 -30.06 -4.10 10.91
N ARG A 677 -30.16 -5.41 10.79
CA ARG A 677 -31.20 -6.19 11.45
C ARG A 677 -31.09 -6.15 12.98
N LEU A 678 -29.89 -5.88 13.49
CA LEU A 678 -29.67 -5.64 14.91
C LEU A 678 -30.05 -4.19 15.25
N TRP A 679 -30.74 -4.01 16.38
CA TRP A 679 -31.12 -2.68 16.87
C TRP A 679 -29.92 -1.85 17.30
N SER A 680 -28.86 -2.46 17.80
CA SER A 680 -27.60 -1.78 18.15
C SER A 680 -26.55 -1.94 17.03
N PRO A 681 -25.74 -0.91 16.73
CA PRO A 681 -24.66 -0.99 15.76
C PRO A 681 -23.46 -1.81 16.29
N HIS A 682 -22.41 -1.85 15.46
CA HIS A 682 -21.07 -2.42 15.69
C HIS A 682 -20.92 -3.93 15.49
N GLY A 683 -22.01 -4.66 15.24
CA GLY A 683 -21.99 -6.09 14.89
C GLY A 683 -21.10 -6.93 15.82
N LEU A 684 -20.16 -7.71 15.26
CA LEU A 684 -19.26 -8.56 16.04
C LEU A 684 -18.34 -7.82 17.02
N VAL A 685 -18.15 -6.50 16.91
CA VAL A 685 -17.40 -5.77 17.95
C VAL A 685 -18.20 -5.71 19.25
N ARG A 686 -19.53 -5.64 19.17
CA ARG A 686 -20.42 -5.74 20.34
C ARG A 686 -20.75 -7.20 20.68
N TYR A 687 -21.06 -8.01 19.66
CA TYR A 687 -21.66 -9.34 19.83
C TYR A 687 -20.75 -10.53 19.54
N GLY A 688 -19.47 -10.30 19.28
CA GLY A 688 -18.49 -11.34 18.98
C GLY A 688 -17.24 -11.26 19.84
N VAL A 689 -16.60 -10.09 19.88
CA VAL A 689 -15.43 -9.82 20.72
C VAL A 689 -15.78 -10.11 22.18
N ALA A 690 -14.96 -10.94 22.82
CA ALA A 690 -15.18 -11.35 24.19
C ALA A 690 -15.20 -10.15 25.16
N PRO A 691 -16.03 -10.19 26.22
CA PRO A 691 -16.09 -9.12 27.21
C PRO A 691 -14.76 -8.74 27.87
N ASP A 692 -13.88 -9.72 28.09
CA ASP A 692 -12.54 -9.55 28.65
C ASP A 692 -11.52 -8.91 27.69
N HIS A 693 -11.93 -8.55 26.46
CA HIS A 693 -11.13 -7.86 25.43
C HIS A 693 -11.63 -6.44 25.10
N PRO A 694 -11.78 -5.54 26.09
CA PRO A 694 -12.29 -4.18 25.85
C PRO A 694 -11.39 -3.40 24.88
N GLU A 695 -10.08 -3.66 24.85
CA GLU A 695 -9.14 -2.94 24.01
C GLU A 695 -9.37 -3.17 22.50
N VAL A 696 -9.95 -4.32 22.13
CA VAL A 696 -10.32 -4.63 20.74
C VAL A 696 -11.55 -3.81 20.32
N LYS A 697 -12.41 -3.44 21.28
CA LYS A 697 -13.64 -2.66 21.05
C LYS A 697 -13.36 -1.18 20.80
N ASN A 698 -12.15 -0.67 21.09
CA ASN A 698 -11.73 0.72 20.86
C ASN A 698 -11.88 1.22 19.40
N CYS A 699 -12.07 0.33 18.43
CA CYS A 699 -12.38 0.72 17.06
C CYS A 699 -13.72 1.47 16.94
N THR A 700 -14.63 1.30 17.89
CA THR A 700 -15.94 1.99 17.93
C THR A 700 -15.80 3.50 17.96
N HIS A 701 -14.71 4.07 18.48
CA HIS A 701 -14.47 5.52 18.41
C HIS A 701 -14.52 6.06 16.98
N LYS A 702 -14.05 5.27 16.01
CA LYS A 702 -14.10 5.63 14.60
C LYS A 702 -15.49 5.39 13.99
N PHE A 703 -16.25 4.46 14.53
CA PHE A 703 -17.63 4.20 14.12
C PHE A 703 -18.55 5.31 14.63
N ASP A 704 -18.32 5.77 15.87
CA ASP A 704 -18.96 6.95 16.47
C ASP A 704 -18.68 8.23 15.66
N GLU A 705 -17.43 8.46 15.24
CA GLU A 705 -17.09 9.58 14.36
C GLU A 705 -17.89 9.53 13.05
N ALA A 706 -18.00 8.35 12.43
CA ALA A 706 -18.74 8.18 11.19
C ALA A 706 -20.26 8.29 11.38
N GLY A 707 -20.82 7.71 12.45
CA GLY A 707 -22.25 7.72 12.76
C GLY A 707 -22.78 9.06 13.28
N ALA A 708 -21.88 9.96 13.71
CA ALA A 708 -22.22 11.33 14.10
C ALA A 708 -22.25 12.32 12.92
N ASP A 709 -21.72 11.95 11.75
CA ASP A 709 -21.76 12.80 10.56
C ASP A 709 -23.21 12.90 10.03
N PRO A 710 -23.74 14.11 9.79
CA PRO A 710 -25.14 14.30 9.37
C PRO A 710 -25.46 13.66 8.01
N ARG A 711 -24.44 13.36 7.18
CA ARG A 711 -24.61 12.68 5.89
C ARG A 711 -24.77 11.17 6.04
N VAL A 712 -24.58 10.63 7.25
CA VAL A 712 -24.68 9.19 7.52
C VAL A 712 -25.79 8.92 8.52
N ARG A 713 -26.76 8.13 8.08
CA ARG A 713 -27.88 7.71 8.93
C ARG A 713 -27.83 6.21 9.11
N PHE A 714 -27.92 5.79 10.36
CA PHE A 714 -28.05 4.39 10.75
C PHE A 714 -29.51 4.07 11.04
N PHE A 715 -30.00 2.94 10.55
CA PHE A 715 -31.31 2.37 10.81
C PHE A 715 -31.12 0.95 11.35
N GLY A 716 -31.02 0.84 12.66
CA GLY A 716 -31.00 -0.44 13.36
C GLY A 716 -32.41 -1.02 13.46
N ASN A 717 -32.47 -2.34 13.67
CA ASN A 717 -33.70 -3.13 13.70
C ASN A 717 -34.43 -3.20 12.34
N VAL A 718 -33.67 -3.16 11.24
CA VAL A 718 -34.17 -3.27 9.86
C VAL A 718 -33.42 -4.38 9.12
N ASN A 719 -34.10 -5.49 8.84
CA ASN A 719 -33.55 -6.58 8.05
C ASN A 719 -33.80 -6.34 6.56
N VAL A 720 -32.72 -6.17 5.80
CA VAL A 720 -32.78 -6.03 4.34
C VAL A 720 -32.48 -7.37 3.68
N GLY A 721 -33.40 -7.87 2.86
CA GLY A 721 -33.24 -9.13 2.14
C GLY A 721 -34.57 -9.82 1.85
N GLU A 722 -34.52 -10.92 1.12
CA GLU A 722 -35.68 -11.79 0.86
C GLU A 722 -35.88 -12.84 1.96
N SER A 723 -34.83 -13.10 2.75
CA SER A 723 -34.88 -14.05 3.87
C SER A 723 -35.50 -13.41 5.11
N LEU A 724 -36.34 -14.16 5.80
CA LEU A 724 -36.84 -13.80 7.12
C LEU A 724 -35.67 -13.59 8.09
N SER A 725 -35.74 -12.51 8.86
CA SER A 725 -34.75 -12.21 9.89
C SER A 725 -34.78 -13.27 11.01
N PRO A 726 -33.62 -13.74 11.51
CA PRO A 726 -33.57 -14.49 12.77
C PRO A 726 -33.85 -13.60 14.00
N VAL A 727 -33.96 -12.29 13.81
CA VAL A 727 -34.37 -11.33 14.83
C VAL A 727 -35.84 -10.99 14.57
N GLU A 728 -36.74 -11.62 15.32
CA GLU A 728 -38.19 -11.62 15.05
C GLU A 728 -38.81 -10.21 15.06
N HIS A 729 -38.27 -9.30 15.86
CA HIS A 729 -38.75 -7.92 15.99
C HIS A 729 -38.16 -6.95 14.96
N ALA A 730 -37.27 -7.42 14.07
CA ALA A 730 -36.68 -6.58 13.03
C ALA A 730 -37.69 -6.34 11.89
N ILE A 731 -37.79 -5.09 11.46
CA ILE A 731 -38.62 -4.71 10.31
C ILE A 731 -38.03 -5.36 9.06
N GLN A 732 -38.83 -6.15 8.35
CA GLN A 732 -38.41 -6.78 7.10
C GLN A 732 -38.53 -5.79 5.93
N LEU A 733 -37.47 -5.65 5.16
CA LEU A 733 -37.44 -4.82 3.96
C LEU A 733 -36.92 -5.66 2.76
N PRO A 734 -37.70 -5.81 1.68
CA PRO A 734 -37.25 -6.55 0.50
C PRO A 734 -36.16 -5.77 -0.24
N LEU A 735 -35.34 -6.47 -1.04
CA LEU A 735 -34.25 -5.82 -1.78
C LEU A 735 -34.76 -4.82 -2.82
N SER A 736 -35.95 -5.04 -3.37
CA SER A 736 -36.61 -4.13 -4.31
C SER A 736 -36.86 -2.73 -3.72
N SER A 737 -37.18 -2.64 -2.42
CA SER A 737 -37.36 -1.36 -1.73
C SER A 737 -36.05 -0.58 -1.57
N ILE A 738 -34.92 -1.28 -1.47
CA ILE A 738 -33.59 -0.65 -1.51
C ILE A 738 -33.23 -0.27 -2.94
N PHE A 739 -33.37 -1.18 -3.91
CA PHE A 739 -32.94 -0.92 -5.28
C PHE A 739 -33.68 0.27 -5.93
N SER A 740 -34.96 0.46 -5.59
CA SER A 740 -35.76 1.60 -6.07
C SER A 740 -35.42 2.95 -5.45
N LYS A 741 -34.67 3.00 -4.33
CA LYS A 741 -34.39 4.24 -3.58
C LYS A 741 -32.93 4.65 -3.55
N TYR A 742 -32.01 3.73 -3.86
CA TYR A 742 -30.57 3.98 -3.72
C TYR A 742 -29.84 3.79 -5.05
N SER A 743 -28.79 4.56 -5.23
CA SER A 743 -27.91 4.52 -6.41
C SER A 743 -26.88 3.39 -6.37
N HIS A 744 -26.51 2.96 -5.15
CA HIS A 744 -25.48 1.95 -4.90
C HIS A 744 -25.88 1.10 -3.69
N VAL A 745 -25.48 -0.17 -3.68
CA VAL A 745 -25.72 -1.08 -2.55
C VAL A 745 -24.43 -1.79 -2.16
N VAL A 746 -24.13 -1.80 -0.86
CA VAL A 746 -22.97 -2.50 -0.30
C VAL A 746 -23.44 -3.53 0.73
N PHE A 747 -23.24 -4.81 0.45
CA PHE A 747 -23.49 -5.88 1.42
C PHE A 747 -22.31 -6.03 2.38
N ALA A 748 -22.54 -5.64 3.63
CA ALA A 748 -21.60 -5.75 4.76
C ALA A 748 -22.18 -6.63 5.88
N THR A 749 -22.97 -7.64 5.51
CA THR A 749 -23.75 -8.53 6.41
C THR A 749 -22.90 -9.52 7.21
N GLY A 750 -21.64 -9.74 6.82
CA GLY A 750 -20.75 -10.70 7.45
C GLY A 750 -21.10 -12.17 7.18
N CYS A 751 -20.67 -13.05 8.08
CA CYS A 751 -20.98 -14.49 8.06
C CYS A 751 -21.66 -14.83 9.40
N THR A 752 -22.97 -15.01 9.39
CA THR A 752 -23.83 -15.06 10.57
C THR A 752 -24.09 -16.47 11.09
N LEU A 753 -23.75 -17.52 10.32
CA LEU A 753 -24.08 -18.90 10.64
C LEU A 753 -22.82 -19.74 10.94
N PRO A 754 -22.87 -20.64 11.94
CA PRO A 754 -21.75 -21.50 12.26
C PRO A 754 -21.63 -22.66 11.26
N LYS A 755 -20.40 -23.08 10.95
CA LYS A 755 -20.17 -24.33 10.22
C LYS A 755 -20.42 -25.51 11.15
N LEU A 756 -21.31 -26.41 10.72
CA LEU A 756 -21.67 -27.62 11.45
C LEU A 756 -20.80 -28.80 11.03
N HIS A 757 -20.62 -29.76 11.93
CA HIS A 757 -19.93 -31.02 11.66
C HIS A 757 -20.97 -32.13 11.47
N SER A 758 -20.83 -32.96 10.44
CA SER A 758 -21.80 -34.05 10.14
C SER A 758 -21.99 -34.99 11.32
N GLU A 759 -20.89 -35.40 11.95
CA GLU A 759 -20.89 -36.33 13.09
C GLU A 759 -21.26 -35.67 14.43
N LEU A 760 -21.35 -34.34 14.49
CA LEU A 760 -21.72 -33.60 15.69
C LEU A 760 -22.85 -32.61 15.38
N PRO A 761 -24.05 -33.12 15.02
CA PRO A 761 -25.18 -32.25 14.78
C PRO A 761 -25.58 -31.52 16.07
N PRO A 762 -26.17 -30.31 15.97
CA PRO A 762 -26.70 -29.59 17.12
C PRO A 762 -27.67 -30.44 17.93
N SER A 763 -27.49 -30.50 19.25
CA SER A 763 -28.32 -31.23 20.21
C SER A 763 -28.19 -30.60 21.61
N ALA A 764 -28.89 -31.14 22.61
CA ALA A 764 -28.79 -30.65 23.99
C ALA A 764 -27.35 -30.73 24.57
N ASN A 765 -26.55 -31.67 24.08
CA ASN A 765 -25.17 -31.90 24.52
C ASN A 765 -24.13 -31.51 23.46
N CYS A 766 -24.54 -30.90 22.34
CA CYS A 766 -23.63 -30.41 21.31
C CYS A 766 -24.15 -29.10 20.71
N VAL A 767 -23.43 -28.00 20.93
CA VAL A 767 -23.85 -26.66 20.46
C VAL A 767 -22.72 -25.98 19.70
N PRO A 768 -23.01 -25.09 18.74
CA PRO A 768 -21.97 -24.28 18.13
C PRO A 768 -21.44 -23.24 19.13
N ALA A 769 -20.16 -22.89 19.02
CA ALA A 769 -19.54 -21.85 19.85
C ALA A 769 -20.31 -20.52 19.77
N LEU A 770 -20.88 -20.21 18.60
CA LEU A 770 -21.71 -19.02 18.40
C LEU A 770 -22.88 -18.91 19.38
N SER A 771 -23.49 -20.03 19.77
CA SER A 771 -24.60 -20.03 20.74
C SER A 771 -24.15 -19.52 22.11
N LEU A 772 -22.96 -19.92 22.57
CA LEU A 772 -22.38 -19.42 23.82
C LEU A 772 -21.96 -17.96 23.69
N VAL A 773 -21.33 -17.60 22.55
CA VAL A 773 -20.94 -16.21 22.25
C VAL A 773 -22.15 -15.29 22.28
N HIS A 774 -23.23 -15.66 21.58
CA HIS A 774 -24.47 -14.90 21.58
C HIS A 774 -25.09 -14.79 22.97
N TRP A 775 -25.06 -15.86 23.76
CA TRP A 775 -25.53 -15.84 25.14
C TRP A 775 -24.74 -14.87 26.02
N TYR A 776 -23.41 -15.00 26.12
CA TYR A 776 -22.63 -14.14 27.01
C TYR A 776 -22.48 -12.69 26.52
N THR A 777 -22.78 -12.43 25.24
CA THR A 777 -22.82 -11.07 24.67
C THR A 777 -24.24 -10.50 24.58
N GLN A 778 -25.27 -11.24 25.01
CA GLN A 778 -26.66 -10.78 24.97
C GLN A 778 -27.15 -10.43 23.56
N HIS A 779 -26.71 -11.19 22.56
CA HIS A 779 -27.14 -11.00 21.17
C HIS A 779 -28.66 -11.27 21.04
N PRO A 780 -29.41 -10.52 20.21
CA PRO A 780 -30.86 -10.72 20.06
C PRO A 780 -31.28 -12.13 19.61
N ASN A 781 -30.40 -12.85 18.91
CA ASN A 781 -30.56 -14.25 18.53
C ASN A 781 -29.80 -15.21 19.47
N ALA A 782 -29.70 -14.87 20.76
CA ALA A 782 -29.18 -15.76 21.78
C ALA A 782 -30.17 -16.91 22.05
N PRO A 783 -29.68 -18.09 22.46
CA PRO A 783 -30.56 -19.16 22.92
C PRO A 783 -31.51 -18.67 24.03
N PRO A 784 -32.80 -19.07 24.01
CA PRO A 784 -33.80 -18.58 24.97
C PRO A 784 -33.54 -19.05 26.40
N ALA A 785 -32.84 -20.18 26.57
CA ALA A 785 -32.41 -20.71 27.86
C ALA A 785 -30.88 -20.58 28.01
N PRO A 786 -30.38 -20.21 29.20
CA PRO A 786 -28.96 -20.20 29.46
C PRO A 786 -28.37 -21.63 29.40
N PRO A 787 -27.06 -21.78 29.10
CA PRO A 787 -26.40 -23.07 29.19
C PRO A 787 -26.46 -23.58 30.65
N PRO A 788 -26.74 -24.88 30.87
CA PRO A 788 -26.92 -25.45 32.22
C PRO A 788 -25.57 -25.72 32.91
N LEU A 789 -24.75 -24.67 33.09
CA LEU A 789 -23.37 -24.78 33.57
C LEU A 789 -23.25 -25.36 34.99
N ASP A 790 -24.32 -25.33 35.77
CA ASP A 790 -24.44 -25.97 37.09
C ASP A 790 -24.36 -27.51 37.02
N LYS A 791 -24.64 -28.09 35.84
CA LYS A 791 -24.66 -29.54 35.60
C LYS A 791 -23.46 -30.05 34.79
N LEU A 792 -22.55 -29.16 34.39
CA LEU A 792 -21.43 -29.50 33.51
C LEU A 792 -20.13 -29.49 34.30
N SER A 793 -19.44 -30.64 34.37
CA SER A 793 -18.09 -30.73 34.92
C SER A 793 -17.01 -30.61 33.84
N HIS A 794 -17.27 -31.13 32.63
CA HIS A 794 -16.34 -31.13 31.49
C HIS A 794 -17.01 -30.65 30.20
N VAL A 795 -16.41 -29.63 29.57
CA VAL A 795 -16.78 -29.14 28.23
C VAL A 795 -15.67 -29.43 27.21
N SER A 796 -16.00 -30.06 26.08
CA SER A 796 -15.08 -30.32 24.96
C SER A 796 -15.33 -29.36 23.80
N ILE A 797 -14.36 -28.54 23.42
CA ILE A 797 -14.44 -27.59 22.31
C ILE A 797 -13.74 -28.16 21.08
N ILE A 798 -14.42 -28.26 19.94
CA ILE A 798 -13.84 -28.73 18.68
C ILE A 798 -13.37 -27.54 17.85
N GLY A 799 -12.06 -27.44 17.61
CA GLY A 799 -11.39 -26.41 16.82
C GLY A 799 -10.35 -25.61 17.61
N ASN A 800 -9.20 -25.28 16.99
CA ASN A 800 -8.12 -24.48 17.61
C ASN A 800 -8.06 -23.05 17.04
N GLY A 801 -9.18 -22.32 17.12
CA GLY A 801 -9.23 -20.89 16.77
C GLY A 801 -9.26 -19.99 18.02
N ASN A 802 -9.20 -18.67 17.82
CA ASN A 802 -9.34 -17.71 18.92
C ASN A 802 -10.70 -17.86 19.64
N VAL A 803 -11.79 -18.04 18.89
CA VAL A 803 -13.13 -18.24 19.48
C VAL A 803 -13.17 -19.42 20.46
N SER A 804 -12.41 -20.48 20.21
CA SER A 804 -12.32 -21.61 21.15
C SER A 804 -11.64 -21.19 22.46
N LEU A 805 -10.60 -20.34 22.39
CA LEU A 805 -9.94 -19.78 23.57
C LEU A 805 -10.85 -18.80 24.30
N ASP A 806 -11.60 -17.96 23.58
CA ASP A 806 -12.56 -17.01 24.16
C ASP A 806 -13.63 -17.75 24.98
N VAL A 807 -14.26 -18.78 24.40
CA VAL A 807 -15.23 -19.62 25.10
C VAL A 807 -14.59 -20.31 26.32
N ALA A 808 -13.37 -20.84 26.18
CA ALA A 808 -12.67 -21.46 27.30
C ALA A 808 -12.39 -20.45 28.42
N ARG A 809 -11.95 -19.22 28.11
CA ARG A 809 -11.70 -18.17 29.10
C ARG A 809 -12.98 -17.75 29.81
N MET A 810 -14.10 -17.60 29.10
CA MET A 810 -15.40 -17.29 29.72
C MET A 810 -15.85 -18.35 30.73
N LEU A 811 -15.62 -19.62 30.45
CA LEU A 811 -16.00 -20.72 31.36
C LEU A 811 -15.03 -20.89 32.54
N LEU A 812 -13.75 -20.57 32.33
CA LEU A 812 -12.69 -20.85 33.31
C LEU A 812 -12.38 -19.68 34.24
N THR A 813 -12.63 -18.44 33.81
CA THR A 813 -12.33 -17.24 34.61
C THR A 813 -13.36 -17.02 35.71
N GLY A 814 -12.90 -16.58 36.89
CA GLY A 814 -13.76 -16.23 38.02
C GLY A 814 -14.67 -15.02 37.75
N VAL A 815 -15.85 -15.04 38.34
CA VAL A 815 -16.87 -13.98 38.18
C VAL A 815 -16.45 -12.64 38.78
N ASP A 816 -15.53 -12.63 39.74
CA ASP A 816 -14.93 -11.44 40.35
C ASP A 816 -14.00 -10.70 39.37
N VAL A 817 -13.38 -11.43 38.44
CA VAL A 817 -12.58 -10.87 37.35
C VAL A 817 -13.48 -10.40 36.22
N LEU A 818 -14.42 -11.26 35.80
CA LEU A 818 -15.34 -10.98 34.70
C LEU A 818 -16.31 -9.84 35.01
N GLY A 819 -16.70 -9.69 36.28
CA GLY A 819 -17.64 -8.67 36.77
C GLY A 819 -17.13 -7.24 36.73
N LYS A 820 -15.95 -6.97 36.15
CA LYS A 820 -15.45 -5.62 35.86
C LYS A 820 -15.72 -5.19 34.40
N TYR A 821 -15.93 -6.16 33.52
CA TYR A 821 -16.15 -5.96 32.10
C TYR A 821 -17.64 -5.87 31.76
N ASP A 822 -17.95 -5.79 30.46
CA ASP A 822 -19.31 -5.68 29.94
C ASP A 822 -20.10 -7.00 29.82
N VAL A 823 -19.78 -8.00 30.66
CA VAL A 823 -20.53 -9.25 30.77
C VAL A 823 -21.87 -8.95 31.44
N PRO A 824 -23.04 -9.26 30.84
CA PRO A 824 -24.34 -9.01 31.45
C PRO A 824 -24.50 -9.66 32.83
N GLN A 825 -25.22 -9.01 33.75
CA GLN A 825 -25.43 -9.56 35.09
C GLN A 825 -26.10 -10.94 35.08
N PRO A 826 -27.15 -11.21 34.27
CA PRO A 826 -27.75 -12.55 34.19
C PRO A 826 -26.76 -13.64 33.73
N VAL A 827 -25.73 -13.27 32.95
CA VAL A 827 -24.68 -14.19 32.51
C VAL A 827 -23.70 -14.47 33.66
N LEU A 828 -23.30 -13.43 34.41
CA LEU A 828 -22.47 -13.59 35.61
C LEU A 828 -23.16 -14.47 36.66
N ASP A 829 -24.47 -14.34 36.84
CA ASP A 829 -25.25 -15.14 37.79
C ASP A 829 -25.23 -16.63 37.46
N VAL A 830 -25.27 -16.98 36.16
CA VAL A 830 -25.14 -18.36 35.68
C VAL A 830 -23.69 -18.85 35.79
N LEU A 831 -22.70 -18.02 35.44
CA LEU A 831 -21.28 -18.35 35.58
C LEU A 831 -20.89 -18.58 37.05
N ALA A 832 -21.50 -17.86 37.99
CA ALA A 832 -21.27 -18.03 39.43
C ALA A 832 -21.73 -19.40 39.94
N GLN A 833 -22.69 -20.02 39.26
CA GLN A 833 -23.22 -21.36 39.57
C GLN A 833 -22.50 -22.47 38.79
N SER A 834 -21.55 -22.13 37.92
CA SER A 834 -20.84 -23.08 37.06
C SER A 834 -20.09 -24.13 37.86
N THR A 835 -20.28 -25.40 37.53
CA THR A 835 -19.53 -26.53 38.09
C THR A 835 -18.42 -27.01 37.15
N VAL A 836 -18.14 -26.28 36.07
CA VAL A 836 -17.12 -26.61 35.07
C VAL A 836 -15.73 -26.63 35.69
N LYS A 837 -15.08 -27.80 35.66
CA LYS A 837 -13.73 -28.03 36.20
C LYS A 837 -12.70 -28.22 35.09
N HIS A 838 -13.11 -28.67 33.92
CA HIS A 838 -12.20 -28.95 32.82
C HIS A 838 -12.77 -28.52 31.46
N VAL A 839 -11.92 -27.91 30.64
CA VAL A 839 -12.22 -27.60 29.23
C VAL A 839 -11.15 -28.20 28.34
N SER A 840 -11.52 -29.13 27.45
CA SER A 840 -10.60 -29.68 26.44
C SER A 840 -10.79 -28.97 25.10
N ILE A 841 -9.71 -28.61 24.42
CA ILE A 841 -9.75 -27.98 23.10
C ILE A 841 -9.13 -28.91 22.07
N ILE A 842 -9.96 -29.45 21.19
CA ILE A 842 -9.65 -30.61 20.35
C ILE A 842 -9.44 -30.17 18.89
N GLY A 843 -8.31 -30.58 18.34
CA GLY A 843 -7.81 -30.15 17.04
C GLY A 843 -7.55 -31.29 16.07
N ARG A 844 -8.10 -31.22 14.85
CA ARG A 844 -7.82 -32.24 13.82
C ARG A 844 -6.40 -32.23 13.25
N ARG A 845 -5.60 -31.19 13.52
CA ARG A 845 -4.21 -31.03 13.07
C ARG A 845 -3.29 -30.76 14.26
N GLY A 846 -2.01 -30.51 13.99
CA GLY A 846 -1.00 -30.28 15.01
C GLY A 846 -0.92 -28.84 15.51
N PRO A 847 -0.01 -28.59 16.46
CA PRO A 847 0.22 -27.25 17.01
C PRO A 847 0.74 -26.24 15.98
N LEU A 848 1.39 -26.72 14.91
CA LEU A 848 1.92 -25.88 13.83
C LEU A 848 0.81 -25.29 12.92
N GLU A 849 -0.34 -25.95 12.84
CA GLU A 849 -1.49 -25.53 12.02
C GLU A 849 -2.63 -24.89 12.83
N ALA A 850 -2.41 -24.66 14.13
CA ALA A 850 -3.38 -24.03 15.00
C ALA A 850 -3.65 -22.58 14.56
N ALA A 851 -4.92 -22.17 14.57
CA ALA A 851 -5.35 -20.88 14.06
C ALA A 851 -5.43 -19.78 15.14
N PHE A 852 -5.29 -20.14 16.42
CA PHE A 852 -5.22 -19.15 17.49
C PHE A 852 -3.96 -18.29 17.37
N THR A 853 -4.04 -17.05 17.82
CA THR A 853 -2.89 -16.14 17.82
C THR A 853 -2.08 -16.28 19.11
N MET A 854 -0.82 -15.84 19.06
CA MET A 854 0.07 -15.82 20.23
C MET A 854 -0.46 -15.01 21.41
N LYS A 855 -1.27 -13.97 21.16
CA LYS A 855 -1.84 -13.13 22.21
C LYS A 855 -2.87 -13.95 23.01
N GLU A 856 -3.86 -14.50 22.30
CA GLU A 856 -4.95 -15.28 22.90
C GLU A 856 -4.43 -16.53 23.62
N LEU A 857 -3.46 -17.25 23.03
CA LEU A 857 -2.84 -18.40 23.68
C LEU A 857 -2.10 -18.00 24.96
N ARG A 858 -1.39 -16.86 24.94
CA ARG A 858 -0.66 -16.37 26.12
C ARG A 858 -1.61 -16.00 27.26
N GLU A 859 -2.75 -15.40 26.97
CA GLU A 859 -3.76 -15.09 27.99
C GLU A 859 -4.32 -16.37 28.60
N MET A 860 -4.62 -17.38 27.77
CA MET A 860 -5.07 -18.69 28.24
C MET A 860 -4.02 -19.37 29.17
N ILE A 861 -2.74 -19.30 28.80
CA ILE A 861 -1.62 -19.83 29.59
C ILE A 861 -1.40 -19.11 30.92
N ASN A 862 -1.77 -17.83 30.99
CA ASN A 862 -1.61 -17.01 32.19
C ASN A 862 -2.87 -16.91 33.05
N LEU A 863 -3.93 -17.68 32.75
CA LEU A 863 -5.15 -17.68 33.55
C LEU A 863 -4.84 -17.97 35.03
N PRO A 864 -5.19 -17.07 35.96
CA PRO A 864 -4.83 -17.23 37.37
C PRO A 864 -5.43 -18.47 38.03
N GLU A 865 -6.64 -18.88 37.63
CA GLU A 865 -7.42 -19.93 38.31
C GLU A 865 -7.41 -21.29 37.61
N ALA A 866 -6.69 -21.39 36.48
CA ALA A 866 -6.63 -22.60 35.68
C ALA A 866 -5.19 -23.01 35.38
N SER A 867 -4.96 -24.30 35.21
CA SER A 867 -3.69 -24.86 34.76
C SER A 867 -3.92 -25.74 33.53
N MET A 868 -2.92 -25.76 32.66
CA MET A 868 -2.94 -26.53 31.42
C MET A 868 -2.46 -27.96 31.71
N VAL A 869 -3.16 -28.95 31.16
CA VAL A 869 -2.67 -30.33 31.11
C VAL A 869 -1.40 -30.37 30.26
N PRO A 870 -0.27 -30.91 30.77
CA PRO A 870 0.97 -30.95 30.00
C PRO A 870 0.80 -31.72 28.70
N LEU A 871 1.39 -31.18 27.63
CA LEU A 871 1.42 -31.84 26.32
C LEU A 871 2.55 -32.86 26.26
N ASP A 872 2.37 -33.90 25.46
CA ASP A 872 3.46 -34.81 25.11
C ASP A 872 4.55 -34.03 24.37
N SER A 873 5.80 -34.18 24.82
CA SER A 873 6.96 -33.57 24.18
C SER A 873 7.12 -33.97 22.71
N HIS A 874 6.67 -35.17 22.31
CA HIS A 874 6.78 -35.65 20.93
C HIS A 874 5.96 -34.82 19.94
N ILE A 875 4.75 -34.37 20.34
CA ILE A 875 3.89 -33.57 19.45
C ILE A 875 4.36 -32.11 19.31
N LEU A 876 5.31 -31.68 20.14
CA LEU A 876 5.91 -30.35 20.11
C LEU A 876 7.21 -30.32 19.30
N GLN A 877 7.72 -31.47 18.86
CA GLN A 877 8.88 -31.55 17.99
C GLN A 877 8.45 -31.30 16.53
N PRO A 878 9.12 -30.38 15.81
CA PRO A 878 8.84 -30.21 14.39
C PRO A 878 9.26 -31.45 13.59
N PRO A 879 8.56 -31.79 12.49
CA PRO A 879 8.99 -32.82 11.57
C PRO A 879 10.42 -32.57 11.04
N GLU A 880 11.19 -33.64 10.83
CA GLU A 880 12.55 -33.54 10.30
C GLU A 880 12.56 -32.80 8.95
N GLY A 881 13.48 -31.83 8.80
CA GLY A 881 13.65 -31.04 7.59
C GLY A 881 12.64 -29.89 7.42
N LEU A 882 11.68 -29.70 8.32
CA LEU A 882 10.73 -28.58 8.25
C LEU A 882 11.32 -27.30 8.87
N SER A 883 11.50 -26.26 8.05
CA SER A 883 11.86 -24.92 8.54
C SER A 883 10.63 -24.21 9.12
N LEU A 884 10.69 -23.84 10.39
CA LEU A 884 9.59 -23.18 11.09
C LEU A 884 9.61 -21.66 10.89
N THR A 885 8.43 -21.08 10.69
CA THR A 885 8.28 -19.62 10.76
C THR A 885 8.51 -19.11 12.19
N ARG A 886 8.89 -17.83 12.33
CA ARG A 886 9.05 -17.19 13.66
C ARG A 886 7.79 -17.30 14.53
N GLN A 887 6.60 -17.27 13.92
CA GLN A 887 5.34 -17.44 14.64
C GLN A 887 5.20 -18.86 15.18
N GLN A 888 5.43 -19.87 14.34
CA GLN A 888 5.36 -21.28 14.72
C GLN A 888 6.35 -21.63 15.83
N SER A 889 7.62 -21.19 15.71
CA SER A 889 8.63 -21.43 16.74
C SER A 889 8.23 -20.85 18.10
N ARG A 890 7.62 -19.67 18.11
CA ARG A 890 7.13 -19.03 19.34
C ARG A 890 5.93 -19.73 19.95
N VAL A 891 5.01 -20.25 19.13
CA VAL A 891 3.87 -21.06 19.60
C VAL A 891 4.38 -22.32 20.29
N LEU A 892 5.28 -23.06 19.64
CA LEU A 892 5.85 -24.28 20.21
C LEU A 892 6.61 -24.00 21.51
N GLN A 893 7.44 -22.95 21.56
CA GLN A 893 8.12 -22.53 22.79
C GLN A 893 7.15 -22.24 23.93
N LEU A 894 6.07 -21.50 23.63
CA LEU A 894 5.07 -21.15 24.62
C LEU A 894 4.30 -22.38 25.13
N LEU A 895 3.91 -23.30 24.22
CA LEU A 895 3.27 -24.56 24.58
C LEU A 895 4.19 -25.48 25.39
N SER A 896 5.49 -25.54 25.04
CA SER A 896 6.48 -26.34 25.76
C SER A 896 6.70 -25.85 27.20
N LYS A 897 6.53 -24.55 27.44
CA LYS A 897 6.65 -23.96 28.78
C LYS A 897 5.45 -24.31 29.68
N GLY A 898 4.28 -24.59 29.08
CA GLY A 898 3.03 -24.84 29.79
C GLY A 898 2.43 -23.58 30.43
N SER A 899 1.35 -23.77 31.19
CA SER A 899 0.67 -22.69 31.92
C SER A 899 1.53 -22.10 33.04
N LYS A 900 1.24 -20.86 33.43
CA LYS A 900 1.87 -20.19 34.58
C LYS A 900 1.68 -20.98 35.88
N ASN A 901 0.48 -21.54 36.06
CA ASN A 901 0.19 -22.44 37.16
C ASN A 901 0.60 -23.86 36.79
N THR A 902 1.25 -24.57 37.71
CA THR A 902 1.59 -25.98 37.50
C THR A 902 0.32 -26.83 37.46
N PHE A 903 0.29 -27.82 36.57
CA PHE A 903 -0.84 -28.75 36.51
C PHE A 903 -1.09 -29.41 37.86
N GLY A 904 -2.37 -29.45 38.28
CA GLY A 904 -2.79 -30.00 39.57
C GLY A 904 -2.75 -29.02 40.74
N THR A 905 -2.26 -27.79 40.58
CA THR A 905 -2.26 -26.77 41.66
C THR A 905 -3.50 -25.88 41.65
N THR A 906 -4.35 -25.97 40.64
CA THR A 906 -5.56 -25.16 40.48
C THR A 906 -6.81 -26.04 40.51
N LYS A 907 -7.96 -25.45 40.88
CA LYS A 907 -9.25 -26.17 40.91
C LYS A 907 -9.81 -26.44 39.51
N LYS A 908 -9.51 -25.58 38.54
CA LYS A 908 -9.90 -25.72 37.15
C LYS A 908 -8.70 -26.05 36.27
N THR A 909 -8.93 -26.74 35.15
CA THR A 909 -7.90 -27.16 34.21
C THR A 909 -8.36 -27.05 32.76
N TRP A 910 -7.42 -27.05 31.82
CA TRP A 910 -7.72 -27.09 30.38
C TRP A 910 -6.68 -27.88 29.60
N SER A 911 -7.03 -28.44 28.43
CA SER A 911 -6.12 -29.22 27.57
C SER A 911 -6.14 -28.75 26.11
N LEU A 912 -5.09 -29.10 25.37
CA LEU A 912 -5.03 -29.02 23.92
C LEU A 912 -4.79 -30.41 23.34
N ASP A 913 -5.84 -30.97 22.75
CA ASP A 913 -5.81 -32.33 22.20
C ASP A 913 -5.68 -32.27 20.68
N PHE A 914 -4.43 -32.22 20.20
CA PHE A 914 -4.11 -32.17 18.78
C PHE A 914 -4.26 -33.53 18.10
N PHE A 915 -4.33 -33.52 16.77
CA PHE A 915 -4.41 -34.72 15.94
C PHE A 915 -5.64 -35.61 16.25
N ARG A 916 -6.80 -34.98 16.48
CA ARG A 916 -8.07 -35.64 16.79
C ARG A 916 -9.21 -35.03 15.98
N SER A 917 -9.98 -35.88 15.29
CA SER A 917 -11.22 -35.50 14.62
C SER A 917 -12.41 -36.20 15.29
N PRO A 918 -13.56 -35.52 15.49
CA PRO A 918 -14.71 -36.16 16.10
C PRO A 918 -15.37 -37.16 15.15
N LEU A 919 -15.73 -38.33 15.68
CA LEU A 919 -16.47 -39.40 15.01
C LEU A 919 -17.93 -39.48 15.46
N GLY A 920 -18.29 -38.83 16.56
CA GLY A 920 -19.65 -38.80 17.07
C GLY A 920 -19.72 -38.56 18.57
N LEU A 921 -20.90 -38.18 19.05
CA LEU A 921 -21.22 -38.01 20.47
C LEU A 921 -22.39 -38.93 20.84
N GLN A 922 -22.18 -39.83 21.79
CA GLN A 922 -23.23 -40.73 22.30
C GLN A 922 -23.09 -40.87 23.82
N HIS A 923 -24.20 -40.79 24.57
CA HIS A 923 -24.20 -41.00 26.03
C HIS A 923 -23.11 -40.22 26.80
N ASN A 924 -22.91 -38.94 26.49
CA ASN A 924 -21.85 -38.09 27.05
C ASN A 924 -20.42 -38.63 26.81
N GLN A 925 -20.24 -39.41 25.75
CA GLN A 925 -18.96 -39.91 25.29
C GLN A 925 -18.69 -39.41 23.87
N LEU A 926 -17.65 -38.59 23.74
CA LEU A 926 -17.15 -38.07 22.47
C LEU A 926 -16.12 -39.06 21.91
N SER A 927 -16.47 -39.70 20.80
CA SER A 927 -15.57 -40.58 20.05
C SER A 927 -14.69 -39.73 19.13
N LEU A 928 -13.38 -39.98 19.16
CA LEU A 928 -12.37 -39.26 18.40
C LEU A 928 -11.54 -40.23 17.57
N GLY A 929 -11.40 -39.95 16.28
CA GLY A 929 -10.43 -40.59 15.40
C GLY A 929 -9.10 -39.85 15.49
N HIS A 930 -8.01 -40.59 15.64
CA HIS A 930 -6.67 -40.02 15.64
C HIS A 930 -6.27 -39.70 14.21
N THR A 931 -5.69 -38.53 14.01
CA THR A 931 -5.31 -38.04 12.68
C THR A 931 -3.82 -37.80 12.57
N MET A 932 -3.34 -37.63 11.34
CA MET A 932 -2.05 -37.03 11.06
C MET A 932 -2.19 -36.03 9.91
N VAL A 933 -1.21 -35.16 9.73
CA VAL A 933 -1.20 -34.22 8.61
C VAL A 933 -0.53 -34.90 7.42
N ASP A 934 -1.26 -35.03 6.32
CA ASP A 934 -0.68 -35.48 5.05
C ASP A 934 0.28 -34.39 4.53
N PRO A 935 1.57 -34.68 4.35
CA PRO A 935 2.55 -33.68 3.93
C PRO A 935 2.26 -33.11 2.53
N LYS A 936 1.58 -33.87 1.65
CA LYS A 936 1.25 -33.43 0.28
C LYS A 936 0.05 -32.50 0.25
N THR A 937 -1.02 -32.87 0.95
CA THR A 937 -2.29 -32.12 0.90
C THR A 937 -2.47 -31.13 2.04
N GLN A 938 -1.63 -31.20 3.09
CA GLN A 938 -1.73 -30.41 4.33
C GLN A 938 -3.09 -30.60 5.05
N ARG A 939 -3.79 -31.69 4.74
CA ARG A 939 -5.07 -32.07 5.33
C ARG A 939 -4.87 -33.11 6.44
N ALA A 940 -5.81 -33.12 7.37
CA ALA A 940 -5.88 -34.17 8.38
C ALA A 940 -6.41 -35.46 7.74
N VAL A 941 -5.69 -36.57 7.90
CA VAL A 941 -6.08 -37.91 7.45
C VAL A 941 -6.16 -38.85 8.66
N PRO A 942 -7.09 -39.82 8.69
CA PRO A 942 -7.22 -40.76 9.80
C PRO A 942 -6.05 -41.75 9.85
N THR A 943 -5.63 -42.10 11.06
CA THR A 943 -4.60 -43.13 11.31
C THR A 943 -5.18 -44.53 11.47
N GLY A 944 -6.49 -44.63 11.71
CA GLY A 944 -7.18 -45.87 12.07
C GLY A 944 -7.34 -46.06 13.59
N GLU A 945 -6.56 -45.33 14.41
CA GLU A 945 -6.70 -45.35 15.86
C GLU A 945 -7.88 -44.46 16.33
N THR A 946 -8.52 -44.86 17.42
CA THR A 946 -9.64 -44.13 18.02
C THR A 946 -9.49 -44.03 19.54
N SER A 947 -10.12 -43.01 20.13
CA SER A 947 -10.21 -42.82 21.57
C SER A 947 -11.54 -42.19 21.94
N THR A 948 -11.93 -42.31 23.20
CA THR A 948 -13.17 -41.74 23.72
C THR A 948 -12.89 -40.82 24.90
N ILE A 949 -13.57 -39.68 24.95
CA ILE A 949 -13.51 -38.72 26.06
C ILE A 949 -14.93 -38.57 26.65
N ALA A 950 -15.07 -38.76 27.96
CA ALA A 950 -16.31 -38.42 28.65
C ALA A 950 -16.44 -36.90 28.72
N THR A 951 -17.57 -36.34 28.31
CA THR A 951 -17.80 -34.89 28.27
C THR A 951 -19.28 -34.59 28.42
N ASP A 952 -19.64 -33.57 29.20
CA ASP A 952 -21.03 -33.21 29.47
C ASP A 952 -21.63 -32.36 28.35
N LEU A 953 -20.78 -31.53 27.72
CA LEU A 953 -21.14 -30.67 26.59
C LEU A 953 -20.01 -30.65 25.55
N VAL A 954 -20.38 -30.72 24.27
CA VAL A 954 -19.49 -30.47 23.13
C VAL A 954 -19.81 -29.11 22.51
N VAL A 955 -18.78 -28.31 22.25
CA VAL A 955 -18.90 -26.99 21.62
C VAL A 955 -18.15 -26.98 20.29
N THR A 956 -18.84 -26.82 19.16
CA THR A 956 -18.17 -26.81 17.84
C THR A 956 -17.78 -25.39 17.42
N SER A 957 -16.49 -25.15 17.21
CA SER A 957 -15.90 -23.87 16.77
C SER A 957 -15.15 -24.04 15.45
N LEU A 958 -15.90 -24.27 14.37
CA LEU A 958 -15.37 -24.69 13.06
C LEU A 958 -15.39 -23.58 12.00
N GLY A 959 -15.56 -22.33 12.44
CA GLY A 959 -15.72 -21.15 11.58
C GLY A 959 -17.17 -20.88 11.19
N PHE A 960 -17.36 -19.90 10.32
CA PHE A 960 -18.68 -19.36 9.96
C PHE A 960 -18.86 -19.29 8.44
N HIS A 961 -20.11 -19.18 8.00
CA HIS A 961 -20.51 -18.91 6.62
C HIS A 961 -21.67 -17.91 6.57
N GLY A 962 -21.90 -17.32 5.40
CA GLY A 962 -23.06 -16.46 5.14
C GLY A 962 -24.38 -17.24 5.11
N GLU A 963 -25.50 -16.54 5.13
CA GLU A 963 -26.83 -17.14 4.99
C GLU A 963 -27.03 -17.80 3.61
N PRO A 964 -27.31 -19.11 3.54
CA PRO A 964 -27.52 -19.79 2.25
C PRO A 964 -28.70 -19.25 1.44
N THR A 965 -29.67 -18.63 2.12
CA THR A 965 -30.85 -18.02 1.52
C THR A 965 -30.63 -16.55 1.12
N ALA A 966 -29.47 -15.97 1.44
CA ALA A 966 -29.15 -14.61 1.03
C ALA A 966 -28.93 -14.52 -0.48
N SER A 967 -29.38 -13.43 -1.08
CA SER A 967 -29.11 -13.13 -2.49
C SER A 967 -27.62 -13.13 -2.76
N TYR A 968 -27.22 -13.72 -3.90
CA TYR A 968 -25.82 -13.82 -4.35
C TYR A 968 -24.90 -14.69 -3.48
N TYR A 969 -25.44 -15.47 -2.54
CA TYR A 969 -24.67 -16.47 -1.81
C TYR A 969 -24.12 -17.53 -2.77
N ASP A 970 -22.85 -17.89 -2.57
CA ASP A 970 -22.21 -18.99 -3.28
C ASP A 970 -21.97 -20.17 -2.32
N PRO A 971 -22.62 -21.33 -2.54
CA PRO A 971 -22.43 -22.51 -1.70
C PRO A 971 -21.00 -23.04 -1.66
N GLY A 972 -20.23 -22.87 -2.75
CA GLY A 972 -18.84 -23.31 -2.83
C GLY A 972 -17.89 -22.42 -2.03
N LEU A 973 -18.16 -21.11 -1.98
CA LEU A 973 -17.37 -20.15 -1.21
C LEU A 973 -17.83 -20.03 0.26
N GLY A 974 -19.11 -20.25 0.52
CA GLY A 974 -19.73 -20.04 1.83
C GLY A 974 -19.98 -18.58 2.20
N HIS A 975 -19.99 -17.68 1.21
CA HIS A 975 -20.25 -16.24 1.36
C HIS A 975 -20.73 -15.66 0.02
N LEU A 976 -20.89 -14.34 -0.09
CA LEU A 976 -21.39 -13.70 -1.32
C LEU A 976 -20.34 -13.77 -2.44
N ARG A 977 -20.80 -14.04 -3.66
CA ARG A 977 -19.93 -14.13 -4.84
C ARG A 977 -19.48 -12.73 -5.29
N THR A 978 -18.18 -12.51 -5.31
CA THR A 978 -17.60 -11.22 -5.73
C THR A 978 -16.44 -11.37 -6.69
N LEU A 979 -16.25 -10.36 -7.54
CA LEU A 979 -15.08 -10.17 -8.39
C LEU A 979 -14.64 -8.71 -8.27
N ASN A 980 -13.38 -8.47 -7.88
CA ASN A 980 -12.84 -7.12 -7.67
C ASN A 980 -13.78 -6.23 -6.84
N ASN A 981 -14.26 -6.76 -5.69
CA ASN A 981 -15.20 -6.13 -4.75
C ASN A 981 -16.65 -5.94 -5.21
N ARG A 982 -16.99 -6.24 -6.47
CA ARG A 982 -18.34 -6.15 -7.02
C ARG A 982 -19.07 -7.47 -6.93
N ILE A 983 -20.38 -7.46 -6.74
CA ILE A 983 -21.21 -8.68 -6.77
C ILE A 983 -21.26 -9.22 -8.20
N ILE A 984 -21.19 -10.55 -8.34
CA ILE A 984 -21.36 -11.23 -9.63
C ILE A 984 -22.55 -12.21 -9.61
N THR A 985 -23.29 -12.26 -10.71
CA THR A 985 -24.41 -13.19 -10.90
C THR A 985 -23.92 -14.64 -10.96
N PRO A 986 -24.81 -15.64 -10.84
CA PRO A 986 -24.44 -17.05 -11.02
C PRO A 986 -23.83 -17.35 -12.40
N HIS A 987 -24.09 -16.52 -13.41
CA HIS A 987 -23.55 -16.66 -14.76
C HIS A 987 -22.19 -15.97 -14.96
N GLY A 988 -21.64 -15.33 -13.92
CA GLY A 988 -20.34 -14.66 -13.96
C GLY A 988 -20.36 -13.18 -14.35
N SER A 989 -21.55 -12.63 -14.64
CA SER A 989 -21.71 -11.21 -14.97
C SER A 989 -21.56 -10.32 -13.75
N THR A 990 -20.83 -9.21 -13.85
CA THR A 990 -20.68 -8.25 -12.75
C THR A 990 -21.86 -7.29 -12.70
N LEU A 991 -22.48 -7.17 -11.52
CA LEU A 991 -23.59 -6.26 -11.29
C LEU A 991 -23.08 -4.82 -11.12
N LYS A 992 -23.71 -3.90 -11.85
CA LYS A 992 -23.44 -2.47 -11.74
C LYS A 992 -23.87 -1.94 -10.38
N ASN A 993 -22.99 -1.17 -9.73
CA ASN A 993 -23.26 -0.45 -8.47
C ASN A 993 -23.64 -1.34 -7.26
N VAL A 994 -23.39 -2.66 -7.31
CA VAL A 994 -23.64 -3.59 -6.20
C VAL A 994 -22.32 -4.22 -5.75
N TYR A 995 -22.01 -4.13 -4.45
CA TYR A 995 -20.72 -4.50 -3.87
C TYR A 995 -20.88 -5.36 -2.62
N ALA A 996 -19.81 -6.01 -2.17
CA ALA A 996 -19.77 -6.63 -0.85
C ALA A 996 -18.44 -6.40 -0.13
N SER A 997 -18.52 -6.31 1.20
CA SER A 997 -17.44 -5.87 2.08
C SER A 997 -17.31 -6.77 3.30
N GLY A 998 -16.07 -6.98 3.75
CA GLY A 998 -15.75 -7.75 4.94
C GLY A 998 -16.01 -9.24 4.77
N TRP A 999 -16.49 -9.90 5.82
CA TRP A 999 -16.75 -11.34 5.78
C TRP A 999 -17.87 -11.73 4.81
N ALA A 1000 -18.72 -10.78 4.39
CA ALA A 1000 -19.70 -11.03 3.33
C ALA A 1000 -19.02 -11.32 1.98
N SER A 1001 -17.86 -10.72 1.69
CA SER A 1001 -17.13 -10.90 0.43
C SER A 1001 -15.90 -11.82 0.54
N THR A 1002 -15.27 -11.91 1.71
CA THR A 1002 -14.00 -12.63 1.92
C THR A 1002 -14.16 -13.94 2.72
N GLY A 1003 -15.38 -14.21 3.21
CA GLY A 1003 -15.64 -15.29 4.16
C GLY A 1003 -15.14 -14.96 5.57
N ALA A 1004 -15.49 -15.82 6.53
CA ALA A 1004 -15.18 -15.62 7.96
C ALA A 1004 -13.71 -15.89 8.31
N ARG A 1005 -12.79 -15.10 7.74
CA ARG A 1005 -11.35 -15.20 7.93
C ARG A 1005 -10.77 -13.81 8.20
N GLY A 1006 -9.71 -13.77 9.01
CA GLY A 1006 -8.99 -12.53 9.32
C GLY A 1006 -9.51 -11.77 10.54
N VAL A 1007 -8.70 -10.83 11.01
CA VAL A 1007 -8.97 -9.97 12.19
C VAL A 1007 -9.56 -8.63 11.75
N LEU A 1008 -9.98 -7.81 12.71
CA LEU A 1008 -10.57 -6.48 12.43
C LEU A 1008 -9.72 -5.59 11.49
N ALA A 1009 -8.39 -5.71 11.55
CA ALA A 1009 -7.47 -4.98 10.69
C ALA A 1009 -7.60 -5.36 9.20
N SER A 1010 -7.78 -6.64 8.86
CA SER A 1010 -7.99 -7.07 7.46
C SER A 1010 -9.37 -6.68 6.96
N THR A 1011 -10.40 -6.74 7.82
CA THR A 1011 -11.75 -6.25 7.49
C THR A 1011 -11.74 -4.76 7.12
N MET A 1012 -10.98 -3.95 7.87
CA MET A 1012 -10.82 -2.52 7.57
C MET A 1012 -10.11 -2.26 6.23
N MET A 1013 -9.09 -3.05 5.89
CA MET A 1013 -8.38 -2.91 4.61
C MET A 1013 -9.32 -3.22 3.44
N ASN A 1014 -9.99 -4.38 3.49
CA ASN A 1014 -10.99 -4.74 2.48
C ASN A 1014 -12.10 -3.70 2.35
N ALA A 1015 -12.63 -3.17 3.47
CA ALA A 1015 -13.64 -2.12 3.44
C ALA A 1015 -13.15 -0.83 2.76
N TYR A 1016 -11.87 -0.47 2.91
CA TYR A 1016 -11.32 0.69 2.22
C TYR A 1016 -11.14 0.43 0.72
N ASP A 1017 -10.69 -0.76 0.35
CA ASP A 1017 -10.56 -1.15 -1.06
C ASP A 1017 -11.94 -1.17 -1.75
N VAL A 1018 -12.98 -1.63 -1.07
CA VAL A 1018 -14.38 -1.59 -1.56
C VAL A 1018 -14.83 -0.14 -1.75
N ALA A 1019 -14.62 0.74 -0.76
CA ALA A 1019 -14.99 2.16 -0.88
C ALA A 1019 -14.23 2.87 -2.00
N ASP A 1020 -12.94 2.58 -2.17
CA ASP A 1020 -12.13 3.11 -3.27
C ASP A 1020 -12.65 2.58 -4.62
N THR A 1021 -13.10 1.32 -4.69
CA THR A 1021 -13.75 0.73 -5.88
C THR A 1021 -15.06 1.44 -6.22
N ILE A 1022 -15.93 1.68 -5.23
CA ILE A 1022 -17.20 2.37 -5.42
C ILE A 1022 -16.99 3.79 -5.98
N VAL A 1023 -16.04 4.53 -5.42
CA VAL A 1023 -15.74 5.90 -5.90
C VAL A 1023 -15.18 5.87 -7.33
N ASN A 1024 -14.34 4.89 -7.65
CA ASN A 1024 -13.84 4.74 -9.02
C ASN A 1024 -14.97 4.44 -10.00
N ASP A 1025 -15.92 3.57 -9.65
CA ASP A 1025 -17.06 3.24 -10.51
C ASP A 1025 -18.04 4.42 -10.67
N TYR A 1026 -18.22 5.20 -9.61
CA TYR A 1026 -19.03 6.42 -9.64
C TYR A 1026 -18.40 7.50 -10.52
N LEU A 1027 -17.09 7.72 -10.42
CA LEU A 1027 -16.37 8.74 -11.19
C LEU A 1027 -16.07 8.31 -12.63
N LYS A 1028 -15.96 7.01 -12.88
CA LYS A 1028 -15.66 6.42 -14.19
C LYS A 1028 -16.61 5.24 -14.46
N PRO A 1029 -17.87 5.51 -14.83
CA PRO A 1029 -18.83 4.45 -15.13
C PRO A 1029 -18.32 3.60 -16.31
N SER A 1030 -17.99 2.33 -16.05
CA SER A 1030 -17.56 1.40 -17.11
C SER A 1030 -18.74 0.95 -17.97
N SER A 1031 -18.55 0.89 -19.29
CA SER A 1031 -19.52 0.36 -20.26
C SER A 1031 -19.60 -1.18 -20.27
N GLU A 1032 -18.69 -1.88 -19.58
CA GLU A 1032 -18.61 -3.35 -19.52
C GLU A 1032 -19.45 -3.98 -18.39
N LEU A 1033 -20.09 -3.17 -17.53
CA LEU A 1033 -20.96 -3.66 -16.45
C LEU A 1033 -22.35 -4.00 -16.98
N VAL A 1034 -22.87 -5.18 -16.65
CA VAL A 1034 -24.19 -5.63 -17.13
C VAL A 1034 -25.30 -4.90 -16.36
N THR A 1035 -26.20 -4.24 -17.08
CA THR A 1035 -27.37 -3.49 -16.55
C THR A 1035 -28.54 -4.41 -16.19
N GLU A 1036 -28.31 -5.59 -15.62
CA GLU A 1036 -29.40 -6.51 -15.26
C GLU A 1036 -30.23 -6.00 -14.06
N GLN A 1037 -29.64 -5.19 -13.18
CA GLN A 1037 -30.28 -4.68 -11.97
C GLN A 1037 -30.44 -3.14 -12.05
N VAL A 1038 -31.69 -2.66 -12.05
CA VAL A 1038 -32.00 -1.22 -12.13
C VAL A 1038 -31.99 -0.62 -10.72
N LEU A 1039 -30.84 -0.08 -10.31
CA LEU A 1039 -30.75 0.83 -9.16
C LEU A 1039 -31.28 2.21 -9.56
N ASN A 1040 -31.76 2.99 -8.58
CA ASN A 1040 -32.27 4.34 -8.85
C ASN A 1040 -31.12 5.28 -9.24
N ALA A 1041 -31.14 5.76 -10.49
CA ALA A 1041 -30.13 6.67 -11.02
C ALA A 1041 -30.24 8.09 -10.46
N GLU A 1042 -31.44 8.48 -10.00
CA GLU A 1042 -31.74 9.81 -9.47
C GLU A 1042 -32.48 9.69 -8.12
N PRO A 1043 -31.80 9.17 -7.08
CA PRO A 1043 -32.44 9.02 -5.78
C PRO A 1043 -32.69 10.38 -5.13
N SER A 1044 -33.86 10.55 -4.52
CA SER A 1044 -34.17 11.76 -3.76
C SER A 1044 -33.33 11.83 -2.48
N LEU A 1045 -32.85 13.02 -2.13
CA LEU A 1045 -32.05 13.23 -0.92
C LEU A 1045 -32.89 12.94 0.33
N ASP A 1046 -32.35 12.14 1.23
CA ASP A 1046 -32.94 11.80 2.53
C ASP A 1046 -34.23 10.94 2.48
N GLU A 1047 -34.66 10.51 1.29
CA GLU A 1047 -35.77 9.56 1.12
C GLU A 1047 -35.41 8.18 1.72
N ILE A 1048 -36.35 7.62 2.47
CA ILE A 1048 -36.25 6.29 3.07
C ILE A 1048 -37.50 5.46 2.75
N PRO A 1049 -37.42 4.12 2.80
CA PRO A 1049 -38.61 3.28 2.71
C PRO A 1049 -39.66 3.63 3.77
N GLU A 1050 -40.95 3.58 3.39
CA GLU A 1050 -42.08 3.94 4.25
C GLU A 1050 -42.11 3.13 5.55
N GLU A 1051 -41.74 1.85 5.47
CA GLU A 1051 -41.66 0.95 6.62
C GLU A 1051 -40.61 1.40 7.63
N VAL A 1052 -39.49 1.96 7.14
CA VAL A 1052 -38.43 2.51 7.99
C VAL A 1052 -38.88 3.83 8.60
N GLN A 1053 -39.54 4.69 7.84
CA GLN A 1053 -40.10 5.96 8.34
C GLN A 1053 -41.11 5.72 9.47
N LYS A 1054 -42.10 4.85 9.23
CA LYS A 1054 -43.07 4.44 10.25
C LYS A 1054 -42.38 3.81 11.46
N GLY A 1055 -41.37 2.97 11.24
CA GLY A 1055 -40.58 2.38 12.31
C GLY A 1055 -39.85 3.41 13.18
N ILE A 1056 -39.38 4.52 12.62
CA ILE A 1056 -38.77 5.63 13.39
C ILE A 1056 -39.82 6.33 14.25
N GLU A 1057 -41.00 6.61 13.69
CA GLU A 1057 -42.13 7.25 14.40
C GLU A 1057 -42.60 6.39 15.58
N GLU A 1058 -42.66 5.08 15.38
CA GLU A 1058 -43.07 4.10 16.40
C GLU A 1058 -41.94 3.70 17.38
N LYS A 1059 -40.73 4.28 17.24
CA LYS A 1059 -39.52 3.89 17.99
C LYS A 1059 -39.14 2.40 17.88
N ASN A 1060 -39.53 1.78 16.77
CA ASN A 1060 -39.16 0.42 16.38
C ASN A 1060 -37.86 0.39 15.56
N VAL A 1061 -37.41 1.53 15.02
CA VAL A 1061 -36.11 1.69 14.35
C VAL A 1061 -35.19 2.54 15.22
N VAL A 1062 -33.98 2.05 15.48
CA VAL A 1062 -32.98 2.76 16.27
C VAL A 1062 -32.10 3.59 15.34
N GLN A 1063 -32.12 4.90 15.50
CA GLN A 1063 -31.17 5.78 14.85
C GLN A 1063 -29.87 5.90 15.64
N TYR A 1064 -28.79 6.39 15.02
CA TYR A 1064 -27.51 6.53 15.73
C TYR A 1064 -27.60 7.42 17.00
N PRO A 1065 -28.35 8.55 17.01
CA PRO A 1065 -28.56 9.32 18.23
C PRO A 1065 -29.32 8.54 19.32
N ASP A 1066 -30.32 7.74 18.94
CA ASP A 1066 -31.04 6.85 19.86
C ASP A 1066 -30.09 5.81 20.46
N TRP A 1067 -29.24 5.22 19.63
CA TRP A 1067 -28.18 4.32 20.08
C TRP A 1067 -27.24 5.00 21.09
N LYS A 1068 -26.78 6.23 20.85
CA LYS A 1068 -25.91 6.94 21.82
C LYS A 1068 -26.60 7.21 23.16
N ARG A 1069 -27.92 7.39 23.17
CA ARG A 1069 -28.71 7.48 24.42
C ARG A 1069 -28.71 6.13 25.17
N ILE A 1070 -28.94 5.03 24.45
CA ILE A 1070 -28.89 3.68 25.03
C ILE A 1070 -27.48 3.39 25.55
N ASP A 1071 -26.44 3.67 24.77
CA ASP A 1071 -25.03 3.48 25.12
C ASP A 1071 -24.65 4.23 26.40
N ALA A 1072 -25.10 5.48 26.55
CA ALA A 1072 -24.88 6.27 27.75
C ALA A 1072 -25.59 5.68 28.98
N GLU A 1073 -26.81 5.16 28.81
CA GLU A 1073 -27.55 4.53 29.91
C GLU A 1073 -26.95 3.15 30.28
N GLU A 1074 -26.47 2.37 29.32
CA GLU A 1074 -25.71 1.13 29.59
C GLU A 1074 -24.47 1.41 30.44
N ILE A 1075 -23.71 2.45 30.09
CA ILE A 1075 -22.52 2.87 30.86
C ILE A 1075 -22.94 3.32 32.26
N ARG A 1076 -23.95 4.20 32.38
CA ARG A 1076 -24.46 4.68 33.67
C ARG A 1076 -24.91 3.53 34.57
N ARG A 1077 -25.62 2.54 34.04
CA ARG A 1077 -26.03 1.33 34.78
C ARG A 1077 -24.81 0.54 35.24
N GLY A 1078 -23.80 0.37 34.38
CA GLY A 1078 -22.54 -0.27 34.71
C GLY A 1078 -21.80 0.43 35.84
N GLU A 1079 -21.65 1.75 35.78
CA GLU A 1079 -20.98 2.56 36.81
C GLU A 1079 -21.61 2.36 38.20
N VAL A 1080 -22.95 2.30 38.28
CA VAL A 1080 -23.67 2.08 39.54
C VAL A 1080 -23.32 0.74 40.19
N ILE A 1081 -23.03 -0.29 39.40
CA ILE A 1081 -22.71 -1.65 39.87
C ILE A 1081 -21.22 -1.99 39.75
N GLY A 1082 -20.36 -1.02 39.43
CA GLY A 1082 -18.90 -1.18 39.38
C GLY A 1082 -18.35 -1.87 38.12
N LYS A 1083 -19.08 -1.79 37.00
CA LYS A 1083 -18.74 -2.38 35.69
C LYS A 1083 -18.44 -1.31 34.65
N GLU A 1084 -17.77 -1.70 33.57
CA GLU A 1084 -17.60 -0.85 32.38
C GLU A 1084 -18.95 -0.42 31.76
N ARG A 1085 -19.90 -1.35 31.66
CA ARG A 1085 -21.28 -1.13 31.19
C ARG A 1085 -22.18 -2.30 31.60
N GLU A 1086 -23.48 -2.06 31.65
CA GLU A 1086 -24.51 -3.10 31.75
C GLU A 1086 -25.37 -3.09 30.48
N ARG A 1087 -25.32 -4.17 29.71
CA ARG A 1087 -25.98 -4.26 28.39
C ARG A 1087 -27.50 -4.40 28.53
N MET A 1088 -28.24 -3.75 27.64
CA MET A 1088 -29.70 -3.86 27.57
C MET A 1088 -30.15 -4.91 26.55
N HIS A 1089 -31.29 -5.53 26.82
CA HIS A 1089 -32.09 -6.23 25.81
C HIS A 1089 -32.93 -5.24 24.98
N TRP A 1090 -33.48 -5.73 23.86
CA TRP A 1090 -34.30 -4.91 22.97
C TRP A 1090 -35.48 -4.25 23.70
N ASP A 1091 -36.22 -4.98 24.53
CA ASP A 1091 -37.40 -4.42 25.22
C ASP A 1091 -37.03 -3.29 26.18
N GLU A 1092 -35.88 -3.40 26.88
CA GLU A 1092 -35.39 -2.34 27.76
C GLU A 1092 -34.93 -1.11 26.97
N ALA A 1093 -34.18 -1.33 25.88
CA ALA A 1093 -33.72 -0.28 25.00
C ALA A 1093 -34.91 0.46 24.37
N ARG A 1094 -35.91 -0.28 23.88
CA ARG A 1094 -37.13 0.29 23.31
C ARG A 1094 -37.94 1.05 24.35
N ALA A 1095 -38.14 0.51 25.55
CA ALA A 1095 -38.82 1.20 26.63
C ALA A 1095 -38.12 2.53 27.00
N LEU A 1096 -36.78 2.52 27.08
CA LEU A 1096 -35.98 3.73 27.32
C LEU A 1096 -36.25 4.82 26.27
N LEU A 1097 -36.38 4.43 25.00
CA LEU A 1097 -36.66 5.38 23.91
C LEU A 1097 -38.09 5.95 23.96
N HIS A 1098 -39.07 5.22 24.53
CA HIS A 1098 -40.45 5.69 24.70
C HIS A 1098 -40.67 6.56 25.95
N HIS A 1099 -39.96 6.32 27.05
CA HIS A 1099 -40.22 6.99 28.35
C HIS A 1099 -39.76 8.47 28.43
N GLN A 1100 -39.13 9.01 27.40
CA GLN A 1100 -38.63 10.39 27.35
C GLN A 1100 -39.04 11.13 26.05
N ALA A 1101 -40.12 10.71 25.40
CA ALA A 1101 -40.71 11.42 24.25
C ALA A 1101 -41.66 12.54 24.70
#